data_AF-H8GJ77-F1
#
_entry.id   AF-H8GJ77-F1
#
_cell.length_a   1.000
_cell.length_b   1.000
_cell.length_c   1.000
_cell.angle_alpha   90.00
_cell.angle_beta   90.00
_cell.angle_gamma   90.00
#
_symmetry.space_group_name_H-M   'P 1'
#
loop_
_entity.id
_entity.type
_entity.pdbx_description
1 polymer ?
#
loop_
_entity_poly.entity_id
_entity_poly.type
_entity_poly.pdbx_seq_one_letter_code
_entity_poly.pdbx_strand_id
1 'polypeptide(L)'
;MDAYERFWTYVDTQDGLLNPFSRGAVDLFASFRDFNEVLVEGAVTPTFISLDPSWGSSWRYKNLSTFWENAPRYFPDGSIGWLLDKNASGVIEMCSRHDDSLAYSVEMADCTIQVVMNIDHSLSLLENRLLDLFVQALSDCLQQCRNLVFELALFERRHVVIQCETDRACRLDESTMPDAALARTPIVTSCDKLSESPLKLRLRVNVAAVQTGLNEATTATFEIESLIETLMTIHHVCGWQLAEDVLAQIRATATRPARYCLSVVQQSVDALEYVDPIIPTLTDYKLARRHLAVSMRKLGFAPGRYELKEAKERIDAGREHLRQHIDGLIAKHEPNELVRNCIEQHEALLISERHRVMRTCQSLMHEVDYDRHEAVAGARKEFGGNARHYRYLLEKALSSPQRTGREPIDASLLRSLVGFVDWYMVLAEASDTLHNGVDVGGVEIDESYLPQIFYSPDHENRQATFEREYARWQLGIGVIESDAVVGDLAEDLENPRLRQAFRQDAGFELKHLLQCLIVLSQPIRHELATKPALSYVASSQVIHEAIFSSLEGATSADCEAIVQCLTLSAVDIRRLPGRNTDESDVPFWEHIKRLHRYTIRPLVPDGGMLRWGAEGASRALHIWSKSVVDGYLPADLPWPAVEREVRLIKERIEKQLEVRTEEIFRRFTQYVMRGVDFFHRFPGEHFPDVGDFDVLAYWPFTNTLVTVECKYNKPPFSVKDSRRLRDEIFGKDEADRKGQFSKIARRRDFVKEHRSRMLELLKWPPAVVAEGRDVEMYVSRDLHWWMVHPPYPVPTEFVRVDSLDDWLKSEAWSQ
;
A
#
# COMPACT_ATOMS: atom_id res chain seq x y z
N MET A 1 -1.82 29.03 -14.75
CA MET A 1 -1.68 30.44 -14.30
C MET A 1 -0.89 30.55 -12.98
N ASP A 2 -1.14 29.69 -11.99
CA ASP A 2 -0.52 29.73 -10.65
C ASP A 2 1.03 29.70 -10.61
N ALA A 3 1.69 28.88 -11.44
CA ALA A 3 3.17 28.74 -11.39
C ALA A 3 3.94 30.00 -11.83
N TYR A 4 3.38 30.81 -12.74
CA TYR A 4 4.02 32.02 -13.24
C TYR A 4 3.95 33.15 -12.21
N GLU A 5 2.79 33.31 -11.56
CA GLU A 5 2.64 34.25 -10.43
C GLU A 5 3.53 33.85 -9.25
N ARG A 6 3.62 32.55 -8.94
CA ARG A 6 4.53 32.02 -7.92
C ARG A 6 6.00 32.28 -8.25
N PHE A 7 6.39 32.17 -9.52
CA PHE A 7 7.74 32.49 -9.96
C PHE A 7 8.08 33.97 -9.75
N TRP A 8 7.21 34.89 -10.16
CA TRP A 8 7.48 36.31 -9.95
C TRP A 8 7.40 36.73 -8.48
N THR A 9 6.48 36.16 -7.71
CA THR A 9 6.46 36.32 -6.24
C THR A 9 7.77 35.82 -5.61
N TYR A 10 8.32 34.71 -6.09
CA TYR A 10 9.63 34.23 -5.67
C TYR A 10 10.74 35.23 -6.04
N VAL A 11 10.79 35.70 -7.28
CA VAL A 11 11.78 36.69 -7.72
C VAL A 11 11.71 37.95 -6.87
N ASP A 12 10.50 38.47 -6.61
CA ASP A 12 10.28 39.67 -5.80
C ASP A 12 10.68 39.45 -4.33
N THR A 13 10.37 38.28 -3.76
CA THR A 13 10.75 37.95 -2.36
C THR A 13 12.25 37.72 -2.19
N GLN A 14 12.97 37.36 -3.26
CA GLN A 14 14.41 37.16 -3.25
C GLN A 14 15.21 38.40 -3.68
N ASP A 15 14.53 39.50 -4.06
CA ASP A 15 15.21 40.72 -4.47
C ASP A 15 16.01 41.32 -3.30
N GLY A 16 17.30 41.58 -3.54
CA GLY A 16 18.26 41.99 -2.50
C GLY A 16 18.81 40.89 -1.59
N LEU A 17 18.27 39.66 -1.61
CA LEU A 17 18.76 38.51 -0.84
C LEU A 17 19.72 37.61 -1.61
N LEU A 18 19.62 37.59 -2.95
CA LEU A 18 20.51 36.84 -3.82
C LEU A 18 21.75 37.65 -4.24
N ASN A 19 22.90 36.95 -4.31
CA ASN A 19 24.16 37.46 -4.85
C ASN A 19 23.94 38.10 -6.25
N PRO A 20 24.51 39.29 -6.55
CA PRO A 20 24.48 39.90 -7.89
C PRO A 20 24.84 38.95 -9.03
N PHE A 21 25.71 37.96 -8.80
CA PHE A 21 26.12 36.97 -9.80
C PHE A 21 25.10 35.85 -10.06
N SER A 22 24.03 35.74 -9.25
CA SER A 22 23.00 34.69 -9.34
C SER A 22 21.62 35.25 -9.71
N ARG A 23 21.58 36.42 -10.36
CA ARG A 23 20.34 37.13 -10.76
C ARG A 23 19.94 36.89 -12.22
N GLY A 24 20.61 35.98 -12.91
CA GLY A 24 20.20 35.58 -14.26
C GLY A 24 18.80 34.96 -14.22
N ALA A 25 17.99 35.18 -15.25
CA ALA A 25 16.63 34.61 -15.30
C ALA A 25 16.64 33.07 -15.19
N VAL A 26 17.69 32.41 -15.70
CA VAL A 26 17.88 30.95 -15.59
C VAL A 26 18.25 30.54 -14.17
N ASP A 27 19.09 31.31 -13.47
CA ASP A 27 19.46 31.04 -12.08
C ASP A 27 18.28 31.29 -11.13
N LEU A 28 17.51 32.36 -11.36
CA LEU A 28 16.27 32.63 -10.64
C LEU A 28 15.23 31.54 -10.87
N PHE A 29 15.10 31.05 -12.11
CA PHE A 29 14.15 29.99 -12.44
C PHE A 29 14.59 28.62 -11.91
N ALA A 30 15.87 28.26 -12.06
CA ALA A 30 16.42 27.04 -11.48
C ALA A 30 16.32 27.08 -9.95
N SER A 31 16.66 28.22 -9.34
CA SER A 31 16.50 28.43 -7.92
C SER A 31 15.04 28.42 -7.49
N PHE A 32 14.10 28.91 -8.29
CA PHE A 32 12.67 28.78 -8.00
C PHE A 32 12.21 27.32 -8.08
N ARG A 33 12.62 26.58 -9.12
CA ARG A 33 12.28 25.17 -9.31
C ARG A 33 12.85 24.33 -8.16
N ASP A 34 14.11 24.54 -7.80
CA ASP A 34 14.74 23.87 -6.66
C ASP A 34 14.22 24.42 -5.32
N PHE A 35 13.97 25.70 -5.12
CA PHE A 35 13.32 26.16 -3.88
C PHE A 35 11.95 25.49 -3.67
N ASN A 36 11.24 25.17 -4.76
CA ASN A 36 10.03 24.36 -4.71
C ASN A 36 10.26 22.82 -4.64
N GLU A 37 11.44 22.29 -4.99
CA GLU A 37 11.73 20.84 -5.10
C GLU A 37 12.89 20.33 -4.20
N VAL A 38 13.94 21.10 -3.90
CA VAL A 38 15.06 20.89 -2.94
C VAL A 38 15.51 22.22 -2.28
N LEU A 39 15.26 22.44 -0.96
CA LEU A 39 16.03 23.48 -0.25
C LEU A 39 17.42 22.90 0.00
N VAL A 40 18.41 23.55 -0.58
CA VAL A 40 19.83 23.29 -0.44
C VAL A 40 20.23 23.44 1.04
N GLU A 41 20.94 22.45 1.59
CA GLU A 41 21.61 22.54 2.89
C GLU A 41 22.60 23.71 2.90
N GLY A 42 22.66 24.48 4.00
CA GLY A 42 23.67 25.52 4.21
C GLY A 42 23.21 26.98 4.10
N ALA A 43 21.93 27.30 4.30
CA ALA A 43 21.51 28.70 4.49
C ALA A 43 21.93 29.23 5.87
N VAL A 44 23.17 29.71 5.99
CA VAL A 44 23.80 30.26 7.21
C VAL A 44 23.06 31.51 7.77
N THR A 45 22.06 32.03 7.05
CA THR A 45 21.18 33.11 7.53
C THR A 45 19.73 32.78 7.18
N PRO A 46 18.72 32.98 8.06
CA PRO A 46 17.31 32.63 7.81
C PRO A 46 16.63 33.33 6.60
N THR A 47 17.37 34.17 5.89
CA THR A 47 16.97 34.93 4.71
C THR A 47 18.03 34.94 3.58
N PHE A 48 19.18 34.27 3.70
CA PHE A 48 20.25 34.38 2.68
C PHE A 48 20.51 33.04 1.98
N ILE A 49 20.23 32.98 0.67
CA ILE A 49 20.56 31.86 -0.21
C ILE A 49 21.79 32.25 -1.02
N SER A 50 22.94 31.63 -0.73
CA SER A 50 24.11 31.71 -1.62
C SER A 50 24.01 30.58 -2.64
N LEU A 51 23.44 30.85 -3.81
CA LEU A 51 23.46 29.91 -4.93
C LEU A 51 24.89 29.83 -5.49
N ASP A 52 25.35 28.62 -5.82
CA ASP A 52 26.55 28.45 -6.64
C ASP A 52 26.36 29.29 -7.93
N PRO A 53 27.32 30.14 -8.33
CA PRO A 53 27.23 30.91 -9.57
C PRO A 53 27.03 30.05 -10.84
N SER A 54 27.34 28.75 -10.76
CA SER A 54 27.12 27.76 -11.81
C SER A 54 25.85 26.93 -11.63
N TRP A 55 25.03 27.21 -10.60
CA TRP A 55 23.86 26.42 -10.23
C TRP A 55 22.80 26.33 -11.33
N GLY A 56 22.36 27.46 -11.88
CA GLY A 56 21.36 27.46 -12.96
C GLY A 56 21.91 26.80 -14.23
N SER A 57 23.21 26.92 -14.48
CA SER A 57 23.88 26.22 -15.58
C SER A 57 23.92 24.70 -15.35
N SER A 58 24.22 24.24 -14.14
CA SER A 58 24.27 22.83 -13.76
C SER A 58 22.88 22.18 -13.74
N TRP A 59 21.87 22.86 -13.19
CA TRP A 59 20.48 22.43 -13.21
C TRP A 59 19.95 22.34 -14.65
N ARG A 60 20.20 23.37 -15.46
CA ARG A 60 19.82 23.37 -16.88
C ARG A 60 20.55 22.26 -17.64
N TYR A 61 21.84 22.07 -17.38
CA TYR A 61 22.61 20.98 -17.99
C TYR A 61 22.01 19.63 -17.60
N LYS A 62 21.70 19.38 -16.33
CA LYS A 62 21.09 18.12 -15.88
C LYS A 62 19.76 17.88 -16.58
N ASN A 63 18.83 18.85 -16.56
CA ASN A 63 17.52 18.69 -17.17
C ASN A 63 17.60 18.52 -18.69
N LEU A 64 18.46 19.30 -19.37
CA LEU A 64 18.68 19.14 -20.80
C LEU A 64 19.36 17.80 -21.12
N SER A 65 20.34 17.39 -20.32
CA SER A 65 21.03 16.11 -20.49
C SER A 65 20.04 14.96 -20.36
N THR A 66 19.22 14.93 -19.31
CA THR A 66 18.17 13.90 -19.14
C THR A 66 17.15 13.94 -20.27
N PHE A 67 16.71 15.13 -20.69
CA PHE A 67 15.79 15.27 -21.81
C PHE A 67 16.39 14.71 -23.11
N TRP A 68 17.62 15.12 -23.46
CA TRP A 68 18.28 14.72 -24.71
C TRP A 68 18.79 13.27 -24.71
N GLU A 69 19.05 12.70 -23.53
CA GLU A 69 19.33 11.27 -23.37
C GLU A 69 18.12 10.41 -23.76
N ASN A 70 16.91 10.89 -23.49
CA ASN A 70 15.66 10.22 -23.82
C ASN A 70 15.02 10.71 -25.14
N ALA A 71 15.53 11.78 -25.75
CA ALA A 71 14.92 12.37 -26.94
C ALA A 71 15.00 11.43 -28.16
N PRO A 72 13.90 11.22 -28.89
CA PRO A 72 13.94 10.52 -30.17
C PRO A 72 14.68 11.36 -31.22
N ARG A 73 15.12 10.74 -32.32
CA ARG A 73 15.81 11.48 -33.40
C ARG A 73 14.89 12.49 -34.08
N TYR A 74 13.60 12.17 -34.16
CA TYR A 74 12.56 13.03 -34.71
C TYR A 74 11.39 13.12 -33.73
N PHE A 75 10.74 14.28 -33.61
CA PHE A 75 9.52 14.46 -32.82
C PHE A 75 8.27 14.35 -33.72
N PRO A 76 7.09 13.93 -33.21
CA PRO A 76 5.91 13.68 -34.02
C PRO A 76 5.44 14.87 -34.87
N ASP A 77 5.55 16.06 -34.29
CA ASP A 77 5.21 17.36 -34.88
C ASP A 77 6.45 18.18 -35.26
N GLY A 78 7.65 17.64 -35.03
CA GLY A 78 8.93 18.33 -35.21
C GLY A 78 9.27 19.35 -34.11
N SER A 79 8.46 19.47 -33.05
CA SER A 79 8.70 20.38 -31.93
C SER A 79 9.36 19.66 -30.75
N ILE A 80 10.11 20.39 -29.93
CA ILE A 80 10.64 19.88 -28.64
C ILE A 80 9.60 20.02 -27.51
N GLY A 81 8.34 20.31 -27.84
CA GLY A 81 7.25 20.60 -26.92
C GLY A 81 6.67 19.38 -26.21
N TRP A 82 7.52 18.41 -25.85
CA TRP A 82 7.11 17.12 -25.29
C TRP A 82 7.74 16.91 -23.91
N LEU A 83 7.05 16.18 -23.05
CA LEU A 83 7.60 15.53 -21.87
C LEU A 83 7.98 14.12 -22.28
N LEU A 84 9.17 13.66 -21.85
CA LEU A 84 9.73 12.39 -22.29
C LEU A 84 9.96 11.49 -21.09
N ASP A 85 9.52 10.25 -21.19
CA ASP A 85 9.88 9.18 -20.28
C ASP A 85 10.26 7.93 -21.07
N LYS A 86 11.17 7.12 -20.57
CA LYS A 86 11.65 5.92 -21.28
C LYS A 86 11.36 4.69 -20.44
N ASN A 87 10.50 3.82 -20.96
CA ASN A 87 10.15 2.59 -20.26
C ASN A 87 11.29 1.55 -20.33
N ALA A 88 11.18 0.48 -19.55
CA ALA A 88 12.23 -0.54 -19.47
C ALA A 88 12.43 -1.31 -20.79
N SER A 89 11.39 -1.43 -21.62
CA SER A 89 11.47 -2.00 -22.98
C SER A 89 12.30 -1.12 -23.94
N GLY A 90 12.50 0.15 -23.58
CA GLY A 90 13.20 1.16 -24.38
C GLY A 90 12.30 1.96 -25.32
N VAL A 91 10.96 1.86 -25.18
CA VAL A 91 10.01 2.76 -25.85
C VAL A 91 10.04 4.11 -25.13
N ILE A 92 10.04 5.19 -25.91
CA ILE A 92 10.01 6.55 -25.38
C ILE A 92 8.56 7.04 -25.39
N GLU A 93 7.99 7.22 -24.20
CA GLU A 93 6.67 7.79 -23.97
C GLU A 93 6.76 9.32 -24.03
N MET A 94 5.80 9.93 -24.70
CA MET A 94 5.81 11.36 -25.01
C MET A 94 4.45 11.98 -24.74
N CYS A 95 4.40 12.97 -23.86
CA CYS A 95 3.19 13.76 -23.60
C CYS A 95 3.38 15.18 -24.11
N SER A 96 2.46 15.68 -24.94
CA SER A 96 2.53 17.04 -25.47
C SER A 96 2.36 18.08 -24.36
N ARG A 97 3.11 19.18 -24.46
CA ARG A 97 2.98 20.34 -23.58
C ARG A 97 2.00 21.39 -24.13
N HIS A 98 1.49 21.18 -25.34
CA HIS A 98 0.75 22.18 -26.09
C HIS A 98 -0.69 21.77 -26.38
N ASP A 99 -0.97 20.46 -26.40
CA ASP A 99 -2.27 19.87 -26.67
C ASP A 99 -2.43 18.51 -25.98
N ASP A 100 -3.59 17.89 -26.13
CA ASP A 100 -3.94 16.62 -25.49
C ASP A 100 -3.42 15.39 -26.28
N SER A 101 -2.20 15.48 -26.81
CA SER A 101 -1.58 14.40 -27.60
C SER A 101 -0.63 13.55 -26.77
N LEU A 102 -0.71 12.23 -27.00
CA LEU A 102 0.21 11.23 -26.47
C LEU A 102 0.92 10.53 -27.64
N ALA A 103 2.19 10.21 -27.48
CA ALA A 103 2.94 9.48 -28.49
C ALA A 103 3.93 8.50 -27.86
N TYR A 104 4.16 7.39 -28.56
CA TYR A 104 5.09 6.35 -28.16
C TYR A 104 6.05 6.12 -29.31
N SER A 105 7.35 6.31 -29.03
CA SER A 105 8.40 6.34 -30.03
C SER A 105 9.31 5.13 -29.89
N VAL A 106 9.56 4.46 -31.01
CA VAL A 106 10.47 3.33 -31.14
C VAL A 106 11.55 3.70 -32.16
N GLU A 107 12.81 3.42 -31.82
CA GLU A 107 13.95 3.63 -32.71
C GLU A 107 14.35 2.28 -33.35
N MET A 108 14.20 2.17 -34.67
CA MET A 108 14.58 1.01 -35.46
C MET A 108 15.70 1.37 -36.43
N ALA A 109 16.95 1.05 -36.05
CA ALA A 109 18.15 1.42 -36.80
C ALA A 109 18.20 2.93 -37.11
N ASP A 110 17.85 3.35 -38.34
CA ASP A 110 17.80 4.75 -38.78
C ASP A 110 16.38 5.33 -38.91
N CYS A 111 15.36 4.55 -38.57
CA CYS A 111 13.95 4.93 -38.57
C CYS A 111 13.45 5.26 -37.16
N THR A 112 12.91 6.46 -36.98
CA THR A 112 12.06 6.78 -35.82
C THR A 112 10.60 6.52 -36.20
N ILE A 113 9.95 5.58 -35.52
CA ILE A 113 8.52 5.32 -35.67
C ILE A 113 7.77 5.76 -34.42
N GLN A 114 6.70 6.51 -34.64
CA GLN A 114 5.90 7.10 -33.58
C GLN A 114 4.44 6.74 -33.78
N VAL A 115 3.84 6.13 -32.76
CA VAL A 115 2.40 5.89 -32.71
C VAL A 115 1.80 6.97 -31.81
N VAL A 116 0.86 7.74 -32.34
CA VAL A 116 0.34 8.99 -31.75
C VAL A 116 -1.16 8.89 -31.62
N MET A 117 -1.71 9.34 -30.50
CA MET A 117 -3.14 9.56 -30.33
C MET A 117 -3.41 10.94 -29.75
N ASN A 118 -4.62 11.46 -30.00
CA ASN A 118 -5.12 12.66 -29.36
C ASN A 118 -6.34 12.28 -28.52
N ILE A 119 -6.45 12.87 -27.33
CA ILE A 119 -7.65 12.69 -26.50
C ILE A 119 -8.84 13.34 -27.22
N ASP A 120 -9.78 12.52 -27.67
CA ASP A 120 -11.02 13.00 -28.27
C ASP A 120 -12.09 13.15 -27.17
N HIS A 121 -12.39 14.41 -26.85
CA HIS A 121 -13.38 14.79 -25.82
C HIS A 121 -14.82 14.39 -26.17
N SER A 122 -15.09 13.89 -27.38
CA SER A 122 -16.37 13.30 -27.79
C SER A 122 -16.47 11.78 -27.57
N LEU A 123 -15.34 11.14 -27.21
CA LEU A 123 -15.30 9.76 -26.78
C LEU A 123 -15.45 9.67 -25.26
N SER A 124 -15.86 8.50 -24.77
CA SER A 124 -15.84 8.24 -23.34
C SER A 124 -14.39 8.11 -22.82
N LEU A 125 -14.23 8.16 -21.50
CA LEU A 125 -12.92 7.95 -20.88
C LEU A 125 -12.39 6.53 -21.14
N LEU A 126 -13.28 5.52 -21.11
CA LEU A 126 -12.91 4.14 -21.41
C LEU A 126 -12.44 3.99 -22.86
N GLU A 127 -13.15 4.59 -23.81
CA GLU A 127 -12.78 4.55 -25.23
C GLU A 127 -11.39 5.17 -25.49
N ASN A 128 -11.11 6.35 -24.91
CA ASN A 128 -9.79 6.98 -25.00
C ASN A 128 -8.69 6.10 -24.39
N ARG A 129 -8.97 5.41 -23.27
CA ARG A 129 -7.99 4.51 -22.62
C ARG A 129 -7.73 3.25 -23.39
N LEU A 130 -8.74 2.67 -24.00
CA LEU A 130 -8.56 1.49 -24.85
C LEU A 130 -7.73 1.84 -26.08
N LEU A 131 -7.92 3.04 -26.64
CA LEU A 131 -7.06 3.53 -27.72
C LEU A 131 -5.62 3.72 -27.24
N ASP A 132 -5.40 4.30 -26.06
CA ASP A 132 -4.07 4.45 -25.46
C ASP A 132 -3.40 3.09 -25.21
N LEU A 133 -4.11 2.13 -24.62
CA LEU A 133 -3.63 0.76 -24.43
C LEU A 133 -3.27 0.08 -25.75
N PHE A 134 -4.05 0.27 -26.81
CA PHE A 134 -3.71 -0.24 -28.14
C PHE A 134 -2.40 0.39 -28.65
N VAL A 135 -2.25 1.71 -28.53
CA VAL A 135 -1.06 2.45 -28.98
C VAL A 135 0.19 2.00 -28.20
N GLN A 136 0.08 1.82 -26.89
CA GLN A 136 1.12 1.26 -26.03
C GLN A 136 1.49 -0.17 -26.46
N ALA A 137 0.50 -1.06 -26.56
CA ALA A 137 0.68 -2.46 -26.91
C ALA A 137 1.32 -2.63 -28.29
N LEU A 138 0.88 -1.84 -29.27
CA LEU A 138 1.47 -1.83 -30.61
C LEU A 138 2.94 -1.41 -30.57
N SER A 139 3.26 -0.34 -29.84
CA SER A 139 4.62 0.21 -29.76
C SER A 139 5.58 -0.74 -29.02
N ASP A 140 5.15 -1.33 -27.90
CA ASP A 140 5.94 -2.33 -27.18
C ASP A 140 6.12 -3.60 -28.00
N CYS A 141 5.05 -4.12 -28.61
CA CYS A 141 5.11 -5.31 -29.47
C CYS A 141 6.07 -5.10 -30.65
N LEU A 142 6.03 -3.92 -31.25
CA LEU A 142 6.93 -3.52 -32.32
C LEU A 142 8.39 -3.49 -31.85
N GLN A 143 8.67 -2.93 -30.67
CA GLN A 143 10.00 -2.92 -30.07
C GLN A 143 10.52 -4.34 -29.78
N GLN A 144 9.66 -5.24 -29.29
CA GLN A 144 10.04 -6.64 -29.04
C GLN A 144 10.31 -7.41 -30.33
N CYS A 145 9.53 -7.16 -31.38
CA CYS A 145 9.67 -7.82 -32.66
C CYS A 145 10.68 -7.14 -33.59
N ARG A 146 11.43 -6.12 -33.11
CA ARG A 146 12.31 -5.29 -33.95
C ARG A 146 13.25 -6.09 -34.84
N ASN A 147 13.82 -7.19 -34.33
CA ASN A 147 14.78 -8.01 -35.06
C ASN A 147 14.13 -8.81 -36.21
N LEU A 148 12.81 -8.96 -36.19
CA LEU A 148 12.04 -9.65 -37.24
C LEU A 148 11.54 -8.67 -38.30
N VAL A 149 11.30 -7.41 -37.93
CA VAL A 149 10.62 -6.44 -38.79
C VAL A 149 11.53 -5.37 -39.38
N PHE A 150 12.76 -5.19 -38.89
CA PHE A 150 13.63 -4.06 -39.28
C PHE A 150 13.96 -3.98 -40.78
N GLU A 151 13.85 -5.09 -41.53
CA GLU A 151 14.10 -5.12 -42.98
C GLU A 151 12.87 -4.76 -43.82
N LEU A 152 11.70 -4.49 -43.20
CA LEU A 152 10.51 -4.10 -43.95
C LEU A 152 10.64 -2.69 -44.53
N ALA A 153 10.03 -2.47 -45.71
CA ALA A 153 10.05 -1.19 -46.44
C ALA A 153 9.57 0.03 -45.62
N LEU A 154 8.74 -0.23 -44.59
CA LEU A 154 8.33 0.77 -43.62
C LEU A 154 9.52 1.42 -42.88
N PHE A 155 10.53 0.63 -42.52
CA PHE A 155 11.68 1.06 -41.71
C PHE A 155 12.88 1.53 -42.55
N GLU A 156 12.79 1.49 -43.88
CA GLU A 156 13.73 2.22 -44.76
C GLU A 156 13.50 3.74 -44.69
N ARG A 157 12.35 4.18 -44.15
CA ARG A 157 12.03 5.59 -43.93
C ARG A 157 12.77 6.11 -42.72
N ARG A 158 13.12 7.40 -42.72
CA ARG A 158 13.76 8.03 -41.55
C ARG A 158 12.76 8.35 -40.43
N HIS A 159 11.52 8.70 -40.80
CA HIS A 159 10.51 9.15 -39.85
C HIS A 159 9.12 8.72 -40.29
N VAL A 160 8.45 7.96 -39.42
CA VAL A 160 7.10 7.43 -39.60
C VAL A 160 6.24 7.87 -38.42
N VAL A 161 5.07 8.44 -38.71
CA VAL A 161 4.08 8.84 -37.69
C VAL A 161 2.75 8.17 -38.01
N ILE A 162 2.27 7.33 -37.09
CA ILE A 162 0.99 6.63 -37.17
C ILE A 162 0.04 7.33 -36.19
N GLN A 163 -0.94 8.06 -36.70
CA GLN A 163 -1.99 8.72 -35.92
C GLN A 163 -3.16 7.77 -35.73
N CYS A 164 -3.40 7.32 -34.51
CA CYS A 164 -4.50 6.43 -34.15
C CYS A 164 -5.74 7.23 -33.71
N GLU A 165 -6.89 6.86 -34.25
CA GLU A 165 -8.21 7.38 -33.85
C GLU A 165 -9.20 6.22 -33.67
N THR A 166 -10.17 6.38 -32.78
CA THR A 166 -11.24 5.39 -32.61
C THR A 166 -12.17 5.40 -33.82
N ASP A 167 -12.51 4.23 -34.34
CA ASP A 167 -13.54 4.12 -35.38
C ASP A 167 -14.92 4.45 -34.80
N ARG A 168 -15.54 5.50 -35.33
CA ARG A 168 -16.86 5.96 -34.88
C ARG A 168 -17.98 4.97 -35.18
N ALA A 169 -17.77 4.00 -36.07
CA ALA A 169 -18.71 2.91 -36.29
C ALA A 169 -18.66 1.82 -35.21
N CYS A 170 -17.60 1.79 -34.40
CA CYS A 170 -17.32 0.77 -33.40
C CYS A 170 -17.27 1.37 -31.98
N ARG A 171 -18.29 2.16 -31.62
CA ARG A 171 -18.44 2.74 -30.27
C ARG A 171 -18.71 1.66 -29.24
N LEU A 172 -18.25 1.90 -28.01
CA LEU A 172 -18.48 1.00 -26.88
C LEU A 172 -19.75 1.34 -26.11
N ASP A 173 -20.48 0.30 -25.71
CA ASP A 173 -21.49 0.40 -24.66
C ASP A 173 -20.86 -0.01 -23.33
N GLU A 174 -20.54 0.97 -22.50
CA GLU A 174 -19.89 0.78 -21.20
C GLU A 174 -20.71 -0.06 -20.21
N SER A 175 -22.00 -0.26 -20.47
CA SER A 175 -22.88 -1.10 -19.65
C SER A 175 -22.81 -2.59 -19.99
N THR A 176 -22.12 -2.95 -21.08
CA THR A 176 -22.01 -4.35 -21.54
C THR A 176 -20.64 -4.95 -21.24
N MET A 177 -20.65 -6.22 -20.80
CA MET A 177 -19.43 -7.01 -20.60
C MET A 177 -18.73 -7.27 -21.95
N PRO A 178 -17.39 -7.44 -21.97
CA PRO A 178 -16.67 -7.79 -23.18
C PRO A 178 -17.26 -9.05 -23.84
N ASP A 179 -17.70 -8.93 -25.09
CA ASP A 179 -18.28 -10.04 -25.84
C ASP A 179 -17.18 -10.85 -26.53
N ALA A 180 -17.02 -12.11 -26.13
CA ALA A 180 -16.06 -13.04 -26.74
C ALA A 180 -16.33 -13.27 -28.24
N ALA A 181 -17.55 -13.04 -28.73
CA ALA A 181 -17.87 -13.12 -30.15
C ALA A 181 -17.19 -12.03 -30.98
N LEU A 182 -16.80 -10.90 -30.36
CA LEU A 182 -16.07 -9.81 -31.02
C LEU A 182 -14.57 -10.11 -31.20
N ALA A 183 -14.04 -11.21 -30.64
CA ALA A 183 -12.64 -11.60 -30.79
C ALA A 183 -12.20 -11.87 -32.24
N ARG A 184 -13.17 -12.00 -33.17
CA ARG A 184 -12.92 -12.21 -34.62
C ARG A 184 -13.13 -10.95 -35.45
N THR A 185 -13.42 -9.81 -34.84
CA THR A 185 -13.55 -8.55 -35.55
C THR A 185 -12.17 -7.94 -35.79
N PRO A 186 -11.95 -7.26 -36.94
CA PRO A 186 -10.68 -6.57 -37.19
C PRO A 186 -10.41 -5.54 -36.10
N ILE A 187 -9.17 -5.52 -35.62
CA ILE A 187 -8.67 -4.53 -34.64
C ILE A 187 -8.44 -3.20 -35.38
N VAL A 188 -7.82 -3.27 -36.56
CA VAL A 188 -7.61 -2.12 -37.45
C VAL A 188 -8.70 -2.12 -38.52
N THR A 189 -9.53 -1.07 -38.52
CA THR A 189 -10.66 -1.00 -39.48
C THR A 189 -10.29 -0.30 -40.78
N SER A 190 -9.38 0.68 -40.74
CA SER A 190 -8.89 1.36 -41.94
C SER A 190 -7.57 2.10 -41.69
N CYS A 191 -6.84 2.39 -42.78
CA CYS A 191 -5.68 3.26 -42.76
C CYS A 191 -5.69 4.24 -43.95
N ASP A 192 -5.40 5.52 -43.68
CA ASP A 192 -5.28 6.57 -44.69
C ASP A 192 -3.85 7.12 -44.71
N LYS A 193 -3.29 7.33 -45.90
CA LYS A 193 -1.99 8.01 -46.07
C LYS A 193 -2.16 9.51 -46.11
N LEU A 194 -1.54 10.23 -45.16
CA LEU A 194 -1.65 11.69 -45.02
C LEU A 194 -0.47 12.45 -45.65
N SER A 195 0.75 11.91 -45.54
CA SER A 195 1.97 12.53 -46.08
C SER A 195 3.04 11.48 -46.36
N GLU A 196 3.99 11.80 -47.24
CA GLU A 196 5.13 10.94 -47.64
C GLU A 196 6.44 11.27 -46.91
N SER A 197 6.64 12.52 -46.47
CA SER A 197 7.88 12.95 -45.84
C SER A 197 7.61 14.02 -44.76
N PRO A 198 7.56 13.66 -43.46
CA PRO A 198 7.63 12.28 -42.95
C PRO A 198 6.42 11.46 -43.40
N LEU A 199 6.55 10.13 -43.39
CA LEU A 199 5.45 9.24 -43.71
C LEU A 199 4.41 9.35 -42.60
N LYS A 200 3.29 10.02 -42.88
CA LYS A 200 2.19 10.18 -41.92
C LYS A 200 1.02 9.32 -42.34
N LEU A 201 0.56 8.48 -41.44
CA LEU A 201 -0.53 7.53 -41.63
C LEU A 201 -1.60 7.82 -40.57
N ARG A 202 -2.87 7.66 -40.92
CA ARG A 202 -3.98 7.66 -39.97
C ARG A 202 -4.54 6.26 -39.87
N LEU A 203 -4.70 5.73 -38.67
CA LEU A 203 -5.17 4.39 -38.39
C LEU A 203 -6.47 4.48 -37.58
N ARG A 204 -7.54 3.83 -38.05
CA ARG A 204 -8.79 3.72 -37.29
C ARG A 204 -8.84 2.39 -36.54
N VAL A 205 -9.14 2.45 -35.25
CA VAL A 205 -9.09 1.31 -34.34
C VAL A 205 -10.48 0.97 -33.82
N ASN A 206 -10.82 -0.31 -33.85
CA ASN A 206 -12.01 -0.85 -33.23
C ASN A 206 -11.75 -1.10 -31.74
N VAL A 207 -12.09 -0.13 -30.90
CA VAL A 207 -11.87 -0.20 -29.45
C VAL A 207 -12.66 -1.34 -28.77
N ALA A 208 -13.74 -1.83 -29.38
CA ALA A 208 -14.45 -3.01 -28.88
C ALA A 208 -13.64 -4.31 -29.10
N ALA A 209 -12.96 -4.44 -30.25
CA ALA A 209 -12.02 -5.54 -30.48
C ALA A 209 -10.82 -5.46 -29.51
N VAL A 210 -10.33 -4.25 -29.21
CA VAL A 210 -9.27 -4.03 -28.22
C VAL A 210 -9.72 -4.49 -26.83
N GLN A 211 -10.92 -4.08 -26.40
CA GLN A 211 -11.46 -4.48 -25.10
C GLN A 211 -11.57 -6.01 -24.98
N THR A 212 -12.14 -6.67 -25.98
CA THR A 212 -12.30 -8.14 -25.98
C THR A 212 -10.95 -8.85 -26.06
N GLY A 213 -10.03 -8.39 -26.92
CA GLY A 213 -8.74 -9.05 -27.13
C GLY A 213 -7.81 -8.98 -25.92
N LEU A 214 -7.89 -7.91 -25.14
CA LEU A 214 -7.12 -7.75 -23.90
C LEU A 214 -7.79 -8.37 -22.67
N ASN A 215 -9.10 -8.64 -22.70
CA ASN A 215 -9.82 -9.15 -21.54
C ASN A 215 -9.33 -10.56 -21.14
N GLU A 216 -8.76 -10.67 -19.95
CA GLU A 216 -8.17 -11.89 -19.37
C GLU A 216 -7.10 -12.52 -20.27
N ALA A 217 -6.38 -11.70 -21.04
CA ALA A 217 -5.31 -12.16 -21.92
C ALA A 217 -4.15 -12.77 -21.13
N THR A 218 -3.80 -14.02 -21.46
CA THR A 218 -2.68 -14.76 -20.84
C THR A 218 -1.46 -14.88 -21.77
N THR A 219 -1.66 -14.67 -23.07
CA THR A 219 -0.63 -14.77 -24.11
C THR A 219 -0.61 -13.51 -24.95
N ALA A 220 0.52 -13.20 -25.60
CA ALA A 220 0.66 -12.00 -26.41
C ALA A 220 -0.05 -12.06 -27.77
N THR A 221 -1.09 -12.90 -27.89
CA THR A 221 -1.82 -13.12 -29.14
C THR A 221 -2.45 -11.83 -29.66
N PHE A 222 -3.05 -11.04 -28.78
CA PHE A 222 -3.67 -9.78 -29.16
C PHE A 222 -2.63 -8.74 -29.64
N GLU A 223 -1.53 -8.58 -28.91
CA GLU A 223 -0.45 -7.66 -29.27
C GLU A 223 0.16 -8.02 -30.62
N ILE A 224 0.32 -9.32 -30.89
CA ILE A 224 0.89 -9.84 -32.14
C ILE A 224 -0.07 -9.66 -33.32
N GLU A 225 -1.36 -9.98 -33.18
CA GLU A 225 -2.32 -9.74 -34.26
C GLU A 225 -2.54 -8.24 -34.49
N SER A 226 -2.50 -7.39 -33.45
CA SER A 226 -2.53 -5.93 -33.59
C SER A 226 -1.36 -5.42 -34.45
N LEU A 227 -0.15 -5.92 -34.20
CA LEU A 227 1.03 -5.57 -34.99
C LEU A 227 0.89 -6.04 -36.44
N ILE A 228 0.43 -7.28 -36.65
CA ILE A 228 0.27 -7.86 -37.99
C ILE A 228 -0.79 -7.11 -38.80
N GLU A 229 -1.99 -6.88 -38.24
CA GLU A 229 -3.05 -6.12 -38.91
C GLU A 229 -2.58 -4.71 -39.27
N THR A 230 -1.85 -4.05 -38.36
CA THR A 230 -1.27 -2.73 -38.61
C THR A 230 -0.27 -2.76 -39.76
N LEU A 231 0.70 -3.69 -39.73
CA LEU A 231 1.71 -3.82 -40.79
C LEU A 231 1.08 -4.14 -42.15
N MET A 232 0.12 -5.07 -42.19
CA MET A 232 -0.61 -5.43 -43.41
C MET A 232 -1.35 -4.23 -43.99
N THR A 233 -2.08 -3.51 -43.15
CA THR A 233 -2.89 -2.36 -43.58
C THR A 233 -2.00 -1.22 -44.09
N ILE A 234 -0.86 -0.96 -43.43
CA ILE A 234 0.11 0.06 -43.85
C ILE A 234 0.81 -0.33 -45.16
N HIS A 235 1.24 -1.58 -45.32
CA HIS A 235 1.89 -2.02 -46.56
C HIS A 235 0.91 -1.96 -47.74
N HIS A 236 -0.36 -2.36 -47.53
CA HIS A 236 -1.42 -2.18 -48.52
C HIS A 236 -1.62 -0.69 -48.86
N VAL A 237 -1.75 0.13 -47.80
CA VAL A 237 -1.59 1.59 -47.73
C VAL A 237 -0.68 2.21 -48.81
N CYS A 238 0.56 1.79 -48.69
CA CYS A 238 1.71 2.35 -49.38
C CYS A 238 2.07 1.60 -50.67
N GLY A 239 1.32 0.56 -51.04
CA GLY A 239 1.60 -0.27 -52.21
C GLY A 239 2.87 -1.12 -52.08
N TRP A 240 3.24 -1.50 -50.86
CA TRP A 240 4.39 -2.36 -50.57
C TRP A 240 3.96 -3.82 -50.43
N GLN A 241 4.88 -4.73 -50.72
CA GLN A 241 4.68 -6.15 -50.44
C GLN A 241 5.17 -6.47 -49.04
N LEU A 242 4.38 -7.26 -48.31
CA LEU A 242 4.73 -7.79 -47.00
C LEU A 242 4.93 -9.29 -47.13
N ALA A 243 6.11 -9.77 -46.72
CA ALA A 243 6.48 -11.17 -46.90
C ALA A 243 5.77 -12.06 -45.85
N GLU A 244 5.11 -13.13 -46.32
CA GLU A 244 4.32 -14.03 -45.47
C GLU A 244 5.17 -14.80 -44.45
N ASP A 245 6.46 -15.02 -44.75
CA ASP A 245 7.41 -15.66 -43.83
C ASP A 245 7.72 -14.77 -42.61
N VAL A 246 7.85 -13.45 -42.80
CA VAL A 246 8.01 -12.49 -41.71
C VAL A 246 6.76 -12.49 -40.83
N LEU A 247 5.57 -12.47 -41.43
CA LEU A 247 4.30 -12.56 -40.68
C LEU A 247 4.20 -13.86 -39.87
N ALA A 248 4.58 -14.99 -40.47
CA ALA A 248 4.59 -16.28 -39.78
C ALA A 248 5.57 -16.31 -38.60
N GLN A 249 6.75 -15.70 -38.73
CA GLN A 249 7.73 -15.58 -37.64
C GLN A 249 7.22 -14.71 -36.49
N ILE A 250 6.57 -13.58 -36.80
CA ILE A 250 5.94 -12.72 -35.79
C ILE A 250 4.83 -13.50 -35.07
N ARG A 251 3.93 -14.18 -35.80
CA ARG A 251 2.86 -15.02 -35.21
C ARG A 251 3.39 -16.10 -34.28
N ALA A 252 4.54 -16.70 -34.60
CA ALA A 252 5.14 -17.74 -33.76
C ALA A 252 5.53 -17.24 -32.36
N THR A 253 5.67 -15.93 -32.17
CA THR A 253 5.98 -15.34 -30.86
C THR A 253 4.75 -15.11 -29.97
N ALA A 254 3.54 -15.31 -30.49
CA ALA A 254 2.28 -15.09 -29.75
C ALA A 254 2.13 -15.93 -28.48
N THR A 255 2.84 -17.06 -28.36
CA THR A 255 2.78 -17.93 -27.17
C THR A 255 3.50 -17.36 -25.95
N ARG A 256 4.25 -16.26 -26.09
CA ARG A 256 4.84 -15.57 -24.94
C ARG A 256 3.74 -15.03 -24.01
N PRO A 257 4.03 -14.81 -22.72
CA PRO A 257 3.07 -14.17 -21.81
C PRO A 257 2.56 -12.84 -22.36
N ALA A 258 1.28 -12.54 -22.13
CA ALA A 258 0.75 -11.20 -22.42
C ALA A 258 1.51 -10.15 -21.60
N ARG A 259 1.65 -8.94 -22.13
CA ARG A 259 2.14 -7.77 -21.36
C ARG A 259 1.04 -6.75 -21.09
N TYR A 260 -0.06 -6.86 -21.83
CA TYR A 260 -1.25 -6.03 -21.65
C TYR A 260 -2.44 -6.94 -21.36
N CYS A 261 -3.18 -6.63 -20.30
CA CYS A 261 -4.36 -7.38 -19.92
C CYS A 261 -5.40 -6.44 -19.32
N LEU A 262 -6.66 -6.69 -19.63
CA LEU A 262 -7.82 -6.12 -18.96
C LEU A 262 -8.47 -7.19 -18.09
N SER A 263 -9.14 -6.77 -17.03
CA SER A 263 -9.97 -7.66 -16.23
C SER A 263 -11.15 -6.88 -15.71
N VAL A 264 -12.33 -7.49 -15.71
CA VAL A 264 -13.52 -6.89 -15.11
C VAL A 264 -13.52 -7.18 -13.62
N VAL A 265 -13.62 -6.13 -12.81
CA VAL A 265 -13.74 -6.25 -11.35
C VAL A 265 -15.11 -5.76 -10.94
N GLN A 266 -15.82 -6.57 -10.16
CA GLN A 266 -17.04 -6.11 -9.53
C GLN A 266 -16.70 -5.05 -8.48
N GLN A 267 -17.18 -3.83 -8.71
CA GLN A 267 -17.02 -2.75 -7.74
C GLN A 267 -17.77 -3.12 -6.45
N SER A 268 -17.06 -3.22 -5.32
CA SER A 268 -17.65 -3.58 -4.04
C SER A 268 -18.03 -2.37 -3.17
N VAL A 269 -17.60 -1.17 -3.58
CA VAL A 269 -17.75 0.11 -2.86
C VAL A 269 -18.14 1.17 -3.87
N ASP A 270 -19.18 1.96 -3.59
CA ASP A 270 -19.60 3.05 -4.48
C ASP A 270 -18.66 4.25 -4.33
N ALA A 271 -17.45 4.12 -4.87
CA ALA A 271 -16.38 5.12 -4.84
C ALA A 271 -16.15 5.73 -6.23
N LEU A 272 -15.49 6.89 -6.28
CA LEU A 272 -15.03 7.49 -7.53
C LEU A 272 -13.89 6.66 -8.14
N GLU A 273 -13.90 6.48 -9.45
CA GLU A 273 -12.82 5.78 -10.17
C GLU A 273 -11.51 6.58 -10.20
N TYR A 274 -11.62 7.91 -10.35
CA TYR A 274 -10.47 8.82 -10.43
C TYR A 274 -10.58 9.88 -9.37
N VAL A 275 -9.52 9.99 -8.59
CA VAL A 275 -9.36 10.94 -7.49
C VAL A 275 -7.93 11.43 -7.51
N ASP A 276 -7.75 12.73 -7.30
CA ASP A 276 -6.44 13.36 -7.15
C ASP A 276 -6.33 13.89 -5.71
N PRO A 277 -5.80 13.09 -4.77
CA PRO A 277 -5.73 13.49 -3.38
C PRO A 277 -4.76 14.65 -3.17
N ILE A 278 -5.10 15.55 -2.26
CA ILE A 278 -4.23 16.66 -1.87
C ILE A 278 -3.09 16.11 -1.01
N ILE A 279 -1.92 15.95 -1.62
CA ILE A 279 -0.69 15.51 -0.94
C ILE A 279 0.27 16.71 -0.84
N PRO A 280 0.99 16.88 0.29
CA PRO A 280 1.99 17.93 0.40
C PRO A 280 3.07 17.79 -0.69
N THR A 281 3.46 18.92 -1.25
CA THR A 281 4.65 18.97 -2.12
C THR A 281 5.91 18.91 -1.27
N LEU A 282 7.06 18.70 -1.93
CA LEU A 282 8.37 18.84 -1.27
C LEU A 282 8.58 20.22 -0.64
N THR A 283 7.94 21.28 -1.16
CA THR A 283 7.96 22.61 -0.55
C THR A 283 7.27 22.61 0.80
N ASP A 284 6.09 22.00 0.89
CA ASP A 284 5.25 22.01 2.09
C ASP A 284 5.93 21.28 3.25
N TYR A 285 6.52 20.11 2.99
CA TYR A 285 7.31 19.37 3.99
C TYR A 285 8.51 20.17 4.51
N LYS A 286 9.15 20.97 3.64
CA LYS A 286 10.28 21.81 4.05
C LYS A 286 9.85 23.04 4.83
N LEU A 287 8.73 23.66 4.48
CA LEU A 287 8.18 24.76 5.26
C LEU A 287 7.85 24.30 6.68
N ALA A 288 7.28 23.10 6.82
CA ALA A 288 7.08 22.47 8.12
C ALA A 288 8.39 22.21 8.87
N ARG A 289 9.41 21.65 8.19
CA ARG A 289 10.75 21.45 8.76
C ARG A 289 11.43 22.75 9.19
N ARG A 290 11.30 23.81 8.38
CA ARG A 290 11.82 25.15 8.68
C ARG A 290 11.17 25.72 9.93
N HIS A 291 9.85 25.59 10.05
CA HIS A 291 9.15 26.00 11.26
C HIS A 291 9.70 25.26 12.48
N LEU A 292 9.88 23.94 12.37
CA LEU A 292 10.47 23.13 13.43
C LEU A 292 11.88 23.61 13.82
N ALA A 293 12.75 23.94 12.86
CA ALA A 293 14.08 24.48 13.16
C ALA A 293 14.02 25.82 13.92
N VAL A 294 13.13 26.72 13.50
CA VAL A 294 12.87 27.98 14.23
C VAL A 294 12.39 27.70 15.66
N SER A 295 11.54 26.69 15.84
CA SER A 295 11.08 26.25 17.15
C SER A 295 12.21 25.68 18.01
N MET A 296 13.06 24.80 17.46
CA MET A 296 14.23 24.25 18.17
C MET A 296 15.18 25.35 18.64
N ARG A 297 15.44 26.35 17.79
CA ARG A 297 16.22 27.54 18.16
C ARG A 297 15.58 28.34 19.30
N LYS A 298 14.27 28.58 19.24
CA LYS A 298 13.52 29.30 20.30
C LYS A 298 13.52 28.55 21.63
N LEU A 299 13.57 27.22 21.60
CA LEU A 299 13.70 26.37 22.79
C LEU A 299 15.11 26.41 23.40
N GLY A 300 16.09 27.01 22.71
CA GLY A 300 17.45 27.19 23.22
C GLY A 300 18.33 25.95 23.13
N PHE A 301 17.97 24.96 22.29
CA PHE A 301 18.79 23.77 22.10
C PHE A 301 20.05 24.08 21.30
N ALA A 302 21.22 23.61 21.75
CA ALA A 302 22.46 23.76 20.99
C ALA A 302 22.50 22.78 19.80
N PRO A 303 23.17 23.11 18.69
CA PRO A 303 23.58 22.14 17.69
C PRO A 303 24.39 21.00 18.30
N GLY A 304 24.21 19.79 17.79
CA GLY A 304 24.87 18.60 18.27
C GLY A 304 24.02 17.34 18.15
N ARG A 305 24.67 16.21 18.42
CA ARG A 305 24.05 14.88 18.43
C ARG A 305 23.62 14.53 19.85
N TYR A 306 22.34 14.19 20.01
CA TYR A 306 21.73 13.81 21.27
C TYR A 306 21.19 12.39 21.18
N GLU A 307 21.32 11.62 22.26
CA GLU A 307 20.92 10.21 22.31
C GLU A 307 20.01 9.90 23.51
N LEU A 308 19.19 8.85 23.37
CA LEU A 308 18.40 8.27 24.44
C LEU A 308 17.52 9.31 25.19
N LYS A 309 17.73 9.46 26.51
CA LYS A 309 16.92 10.34 27.36
C LYS A 309 17.04 11.81 26.93
N GLU A 310 18.26 12.25 26.62
CA GLU A 310 18.52 13.64 26.25
C GLU A 310 17.90 13.98 24.87
N ALA A 311 17.95 13.03 23.93
CA ALA A 311 17.24 13.14 22.67
C ALA A 311 15.73 13.20 22.88
N LYS A 312 15.18 12.31 23.72
CA LYS A 312 13.75 12.23 23.98
C LYS A 312 13.19 13.55 24.52
N GLU A 313 13.89 14.20 25.47
CA GLU A 313 13.47 15.49 26.02
C GLU A 313 13.35 16.58 24.94
N ARG A 314 14.29 16.62 23.99
CA ARG A 314 14.27 17.57 22.86
C ARG A 314 13.20 17.24 21.83
N ILE A 315 13.05 15.97 21.49
CA ILE A 315 12.01 15.46 20.58
C ILE A 315 10.63 15.79 21.13
N ASP A 316 10.38 15.52 22.42
CA ASP A 316 9.11 15.82 23.08
C ASP A 316 8.77 17.32 23.07
N ALA A 317 9.76 18.18 23.32
CA ALA A 317 9.58 19.62 23.29
C ALA A 317 9.26 20.14 21.87
N GLY A 318 9.97 19.64 20.85
CA GLY A 318 9.69 19.95 19.45
C GLY A 318 8.30 19.47 19.02
N ARG A 319 7.93 18.26 19.41
CA ARG A 319 6.60 17.66 19.16
C ARG A 319 5.49 18.52 19.77
N GLU A 320 5.64 18.91 21.03
CA GLU A 320 4.66 19.75 21.72
C GLU A 320 4.48 21.12 21.05
N HIS A 321 5.58 21.72 20.58
CA HIS A 321 5.50 22.99 19.86
C HIS A 321 4.78 22.87 18.51
N LEU A 322 5.04 21.80 17.74
CA LEU A 322 4.29 21.52 16.52
C LEU A 322 2.81 21.25 16.81
N ARG A 323 2.51 20.49 17.87
CA ARG A 323 1.14 20.22 18.31
C ARG A 323 0.36 21.52 18.54
N GLN A 324 0.94 22.44 19.31
CA GLN A 324 0.33 23.75 19.60
C GLN A 324 0.18 24.60 18.34
N HIS A 325 1.15 24.54 17.41
CA HIS A 325 1.04 25.25 16.13
C HIS A 325 -0.13 24.71 15.29
N ILE A 326 -0.25 23.38 15.18
CA ILE A 326 -1.36 22.72 14.48
C ILE A 326 -2.70 23.07 15.14
N ASP A 327 -2.80 23.01 16.47
CA ASP A 327 -4.00 23.42 17.21
C ASP A 327 -4.39 24.87 16.87
N GLY A 328 -3.41 25.77 16.85
CA GLY A 328 -3.60 27.19 16.54
C GLY A 328 -4.00 27.47 15.08
N LEU A 329 -3.58 26.63 14.13
CA LEU A 329 -4.05 26.70 12.74
C LEU A 329 -5.49 26.19 12.65
N ILE A 330 -5.78 24.99 13.17
CA ILE A 330 -7.11 24.38 13.16
C ILE A 330 -8.17 25.33 13.74
N ALA A 331 -7.86 26.00 14.84
CA ALA A 331 -8.81 26.88 15.54
C ALA A 331 -9.28 28.12 14.73
N LYS A 332 -8.58 28.50 13.66
CA LYS A 332 -8.92 29.67 12.83
C LYS A 332 -9.98 29.37 11.77
N HIS A 333 -10.05 28.12 11.33
CA HIS A 333 -10.85 27.72 10.18
C HIS A 333 -12.23 27.21 10.57
N GLU A 334 -13.15 27.22 9.61
CA GLU A 334 -14.51 26.71 9.84
C GLU A 334 -14.46 25.19 10.13
N PRO A 335 -14.93 24.75 11.33
CA PRO A 335 -14.74 23.36 11.76
C PRO A 335 -15.42 22.31 10.89
N ASN A 336 -16.64 22.56 10.40
CA ASN A 336 -17.39 21.57 9.63
C ASN A 336 -16.78 21.40 8.23
N GLU A 337 -16.31 22.49 7.62
CA GLU A 337 -15.57 22.50 6.37
C GLU A 337 -14.24 21.75 6.53
N LEU A 338 -13.52 21.92 7.65
CA LEU A 338 -12.27 21.19 7.90
C LEU A 338 -12.54 19.69 8.03
N VAL A 339 -13.56 19.31 8.80
CA VAL A 339 -13.99 17.92 8.98
C VAL A 339 -14.38 17.30 7.64
N ARG A 340 -15.19 17.99 6.83
CA ARG A 340 -15.56 17.55 5.48
C ARG A 340 -14.33 17.32 4.61
N ASN A 341 -13.44 18.32 4.51
CA ASN A 341 -12.22 18.21 3.71
C ASN A 341 -11.33 17.06 4.21
N CYS A 342 -11.18 16.87 5.53
CA CYS A 342 -10.39 15.75 6.05
C CYS A 342 -10.99 14.39 5.70
N ILE A 343 -12.33 14.24 5.72
CA ILE A 343 -13.00 13.01 5.28
C ILE A 343 -12.77 12.80 3.78
N GLU A 344 -13.03 13.81 2.95
CA GLU A 344 -12.91 13.68 1.48
C GLU A 344 -11.49 13.37 1.04
N GLN A 345 -10.49 14.01 1.63
CA GLN A 345 -9.08 13.73 1.33
C GLN A 345 -8.61 12.39 1.89
N HIS A 346 -9.11 11.99 3.07
CA HIS A 346 -8.88 10.64 3.58
C HIS A 346 -9.41 9.58 2.60
N GLU A 347 -10.65 9.73 2.14
CA GLU A 347 -11.26 8.82 1.17
C GLU A 347 -10.53 8.79 -0.16
N ALA A 348 -10.15 9.95 -0.71
CA ALA A 348 -9.39 10.02 -1.96
C ALA A 348 -8.07 9.23 -1.87
N LEU A 349 -7.38 9.29 -0.73
CA LEU A 349 -6.16 8.53 -0.48
C LEU A 349 -6.43 7.02 -0.35
N LEU A 350 -7.48 6.62 0.37
CA LEU A 350 -7.81 5.20 0.52
C LEU A 350 -8.21 4.55 -0.81
N ILE A 351 -8.95 5.28 -1.66
CA ILE A 351 -9.33 4.86 -3.02
C ILE A 351 -8.08 4.73 -3.89
N SER A 352 -7.19 5.72 -3.86
CA SER A 352 -5.92 5.70 -4.61
C SER A 352 -5.05 4.50 -4.23
N GLU A 353 -4.94 4.22 -2.93
CA GLU A 353 -4.23 3.03 -2.41
C GLU A 353 -4.87 1.74 -2.94
N ARG A 354 -6.20 1.59 -2.80
CA ARG A 354 -6.94 0.40 -3.26
C ARG A 354 -6.73 0.16 -4.75
N HIS A 355 -6.87 1.19 -5.58
CA HIS A 355 -6.69 1.07 -7.02
C HIS A 355 -5.25 0.70 -7.40
N ARG A 356 -4.23 1.22 -6.71
CA ARG A 356 -2.83 0.87 -7.00
C ARG A 356 -2.50 -0.57 -6.57
N VAL A 357 -2.98 -1.00 -5.40
CA VAL A 357 -2.81 -2.39 -4.94
C VAL A 357 -3.56 -3.36 -5.85
N MET A 358 -4.82 -3.06 -6.19
CA MET A 358 -5.63 -3.90 -7.09
C MET A 358 -4.97 -4.07 -8.46
N ARG A 359 -4.49 -2.97 -9.06
CA ARG A 359 -3.74 -3.01 -10.33
C ARG A 359 -2.46 -3.86 -10.21
N THR A 360 -1.75 -3.76 -9.10
CA THR A 360 -0.54 -4.56 -8.89
C THR A 360 -0.87 -6.05 -8.73
N CYS A 361 -1.96 -6.40 -8.03
CA CYS A 361 -2.42 -7.79 -7.95
C CYS A 361 -2.86 -8.33 -9.32
N GLN A 362 -3.61 -7.55 -10.10
CA GLN A 362 -3.99 -7.91 -11.49
C GLN A 362 -2.77 -8.11 -12.37
N SER A 363 -1.69 -7.36 -12.12
CA SER A 363 -0.44 -7.53 -12.85
C SER A 363 0.21 -8.90 -12.68
N LEU A 364 -0.17 -9.70 -11.68
CA LEU A 364 0.31 -11.08 -11.53
C LEU A 364 -0.14 -11.99 -12.69
N MET A 365 -1.18 -11.60 -13.43
CA MET A 365 -1.71 -12.37 -14.56
C MET A 365 -0.87 -12.25 -15.83
N HIS A 366 0.02 -11.26 -15.93
CA HIS A 366 0.77 -10.93 -17.14
C HIS A 366 2.20 -10.50 -16.81
N GLU A 367 3.05 -10.30 -17.81
CA GLU A 367 4.43 -9.85 -17.61
C GLU A 367 4.49 -8.32 -17.45
N VAL A 368 5.27 -7.83 -16.47
CA VAL A 368 5.50 -6.41 -16.22
C VAL A 368 6.98 -6.11 -16.03
N ASP A 369 7.35 -4.84 -16.17
CA ASP A 369 8.73 -4.36 -16.13
C ASP A 369 9.13 -3.65 -14.82
N TYR A 370 8.28 -3.69 -13.80
CA TYR A 370 8.52 -3.10 -12.49
C TYR A 370 8.46 -4.14 -11.36
N ASP A 371 9.09 -3.83 -10.22
CA ASP A 371 8.99 -4.66 -9.02
C ASP A 371 7.62 -4.47 -8.36
N ARG A 372 6.79 -5.52 -8.41
CA ARG A 372 5.44 -5.53 -7.82
C ARG A 372 5.46 -5.36 -6.29
N HIS A 373 6.51 -5.80 -5.61
CA HIS A 373 6.67 -5.60 -4.17
C HIS A 373 6.89 -4.11 -3.85
N GLU A 374 7.78 -3.46 -4.60
CA GLU A 374 8.04 -2.02 -4.44
C GLU A 374 6.80 -1.18 -4.78
N ALA A 375 6.03 -1.58 -5.79
CA ALA A 375 4.79 -0.88 -6.16
C ALA A 375 3.74 -0.93 -5.03
N VAL A 376 3.52 -2.09 -4.40
CA VAL A 376 2.59 -2.22 -3.26
C VAL A 376 3.11 -1.48 -2.02
N ALA A 377 4.40 -1.62 -1.70
CA ALA A 377 5.01 -0.93 -0.56
C ALA A 377 4.96 0.60 -0.73
N GLY A 378 5.31 1.09 -1.93
CA GLY A 378 5.24 2.50 -2.30
C GLY A 378 3.83 3.07 -2.20
N ALA A 379 2.82 2.36 -2.71
CA ALA A 379 1.41 2.76 -2.61
C ALA A 379 0.97 2.99 -1.16
N ARG A 380 1.37 2.10 -0.25
CA ARG A 380 1.04 2.22 1.17
C ARG A 380 1.77 3.34 1.87
N LYS A 381 3.06 3.49 1.58
CA LYS A 381 3.88 4.55 2.16
C LYS A 381 3.33 5.91 1.77
N GLU A 382 3.06 6.10 0.49
CA GLU A 382 2.55 7.35 -0.07
C GLU A 382 1.11 7.65 0.38
N PHE A 383 0.17 6.75 0.09
CA PHE A 383 -1.25 7.02 0.34
C PHE A 383 -1.67 6.71 1.77
N GLY A 384 -1.22 5.58 2.33
CA GLY A 384 -1.55 5.17 3.69
C GLY A 384 -0.96 6.10 4.76
N GLY A 385 0.26 6.62 4.53
CA GLY A 385 0.90 7.62 5.37
C GLY A 385 0.10 8.92 5.43
N ASN A 386 -0.22 9.50 4.26
CA ASN A 386 -1.02 10.72 4.19
C ASN A 386 -2.46 10.51 4.70
N ALA A 387 -3.05 9.33 4.48
CA ALA A 387 -4.39 9.02 4.99
C ALA A 387 -4.40 9.02 6.53
N ARG A 388 -3.32 8.56 7.17
CA ARG A 388 -3.13 8.66 8.63
C ARG A 388 -3.08 10.11 9.10
N HIS A 389 -2.43 11.00 8.36
CA HIS A 389 -2.35 12.42 8.69
C HIS A 389 -3.71 13.11 8.63
N TYR A 390 -4.49 12.88 7.56
CA TYR A 390 -5.86 13.40 7.47
C TYR A 390 -6.79 12.83 8.53
N ARG A 391 -6.65 11.55 8.89
CA ARG A 391 -7.40 10.97 10.01
C ARG A 391 -7.07 11.65 11.34
N TYR A 392 -5.79 11.92 11.59
CA TYR A 392 -5.38 12.66 12.79
C TYR A 392 -5.97 14.07 12.79
N LEU A 393 -5.91 14.80 11.67
CA LEU A 393 -6.52 16.13 11.54
C LEU A 393 -8.04 16.09 11.76
N LEU A 394 -8.74 15.11 11.21
CA LEU A 394 -10.17 14.88 11.43
C LEU A 394 -10.48 14.72 12.92
N GLU A 395 -9.80 13.78 13.59
CA GLU A 395 -10.03 13.50 15.01
C GLU A 395 -9.65 14.69 15.91
N LYS A 396 -8.61 15.44 15.53
CA LYS A 396 -8.16 16.64 16.22
C LYS A 396 -9.13 17.81 16.04
N ALA A 397 -9.62 18.04 14.83
CA ALA A 397 -10.65 19.05 14.55
C ALA A 397 -11.95 18.72 15.31
N LEU A 398 -12.34 17.44 15.34
CA LEU A 398 -13.53 17.00 16.06
C LEU A 398 -13.39 17.14 17.58
N SER A 399 -12.24 16.79 18.15
CA SER A 399 -12.03 16.87 19.60
C SER A 399 -11.59 18.26 20.10
N SER A 400 -11.39 19.22 19.20
CA SER A 400 -11.00 20.58 19.56
C SER A 400 -12.11 21.31 20.33
N PRO A 401 -11.78 21.95 21.48
CA PRO A 401 -12.74 22.73 22.24
C PRO A 401 -13.10 24.07 21.55
N GLN A 402 -12.26 24.54 20.62
CA GLN A 402 -12.41 25.85 19.97
C GLN A 402 -12.92 25.67 18.54
N ARG A 403 -14.23 25.88 18.37
CA ARG A 403 -14.97 25.65 17.12
C ARG A 403 -15.61 26.92 16.53
N THR A 404 -14.95 28.05 16.71
CA THR A 404 -15.48 29.37 16.32
C THR A 404 -14.78 30.00 15.11
N GLY A 405 -13.81 29.30 14.53
CA GLY A 405 -13.09 29.73 13.34
C GLY A 405 -14.03 29.98 12.16
N ARG A 406 -13.62 30.88 11.26
CA ARG A 406 -14.41 31.31 10.10
C ARG A 406 -13.59 31.45 8.82
N GLU A 407 -12.27 31.27 8.91
CA GLU A 407 -11.42 31.35 7.73
C GLU A 407 -11.73 30.16 6.80
N PRO A 408 -11.87 30.39 5.48
CA PRO A 408 -12.13 29.34 4.52
C PRO A 408 -10.92 28.40 4.40
N ILE A 409 -11.17 27.23 3.81
CA ILE A 409 -10.15 26.18 3.63
C ILE A 409 -9.86 26.02 2.15
N ASP A 410 -8.57 26.08 1.80
CA ASP A 410 -8.08 25.83 0.46
C ASP A 410 -7.07 24.67 0.42
N ALA A 411 -6.68 24.27 -0.78
CA ALA A 411 -5.73 23.17 -0.96
C ALA A 411 -4.34 23.48 -0.38
N SER A 412 -3.93 24.74 -0.38
CA SER A 412 -2.63 25.18 0.15
C SER A 412 -2.55 24.96 1.66
N LEU A 413 -3.59 25.36 2.39
CA LEU A 413 -3.73 25.12 3.81
C LEU A 413 -3.71 23.63 4.15
N LEU A 414 -4.45 22.80 3.39
CA LEU A 414 -4.48 21.36 3.62
C LEU A 414 -3.09 20.73 3.43
N ARG A 415 -2.36 21.09 2.37
CA ARG A 415 -0.96 20.64 2.15
C ARG A 415 -0.06 21.05 3.32
N SER A 416 -0.18 22.30 3.77
CA SER A 416 0.57 22.84 4.89
C SER A 416 0.28 22.09 6.20
N LEU A 417 -1.00 21.89 6.55
CA LEU A 417 -1.42 21.12 7.73
C LEU A 417 -0.87 19.69 7.70
N VAL A 418 -1.00 18.99 6.58
CA VAL A 418 -0.48 17.62 6.45
C VAL A 418 1.05 17.60 6.55
N GLY A 419 1.75 18.59 5.96
CA GLY A 419 3.20 18.73 6.11
C GLY A 419 3.66 18.94 7.56
N PHE A 420 2.91 19.71 8.35
CA PHE A 420 3.17 19.85 9.80
C PHE A 420 2.87 18.56 10.57
N VAL A 421 1.78 17.88 10.23
CA VAL A 421 1.39 16.62 10.87
C VAL A 421 2.41 15.53 10.57
N ASP A 422 2.97 15.47 9.37
CA ASP A 422 4.03 14.53 9.02
C ASP A 422 5.24 14.66 9.95
N TRP A 423 5.79 15.87 10.10
CA TRP A 423 6.89 16.11 11.05
C TRP A 423 6.49 15.86 12.50
N TYR A 424 5.25 16.18 12.88
CA TYR A 424 4.73 15.83 14.19
C TYR A 424 4.73 14.31 14.43
N MET A 425 4.29 13.53 13.44
CA MET A 425 4.27 12.07 13.50
C MET A 425 5.69 11.48 13.53
N VAL A 426 6.63 12.04 12.76
CA VAL A 426 8.06 11.64 12.81
C VAL A 426 8.63 11.80 14.22
N LEU A 427 8.43 12.97 14.85
CA LEU A 427 8.89 13.21 16.22
C LEU A 427 8.16 12.31 17.24
N ALA A 428 6.87 12.10 17.04
CA ALA A 428 6.06 11.23 17.89
C ALA A 428 6.52 9.77 17.86
N GLU A 429 6.69 9.20 16.67
CA GLU A 429 7.16 7.82 16.48
C GLU A 429 8.58 7.64 17.03
N ALA A 430 9.47 8.62 16.83
CA ALA A 430 10.80 8.63 17.42
C ALA A 430 10.76 8.65 18.95
N SER A 431 9.94 9.54 19.54
CA SER A 431 9.71 9.58 20.99
C SER A 431 9.19 8.25 21.52
N ASP A 432 8.19 7.67 20.86
CA ASP A 432 7.58 6.41 21.29
C ASP A 432 8.54 5.23 21.17
N THR A 433 9.37 5.21 20.13
CA THR A 433 10.42 4.20 19.92
C THR A 433 11.45 4.24 21.05
N LEU A 434 11.93 5.44 21.41
CA LEU A 434 12.83 5.64 22.54
C LEU A 434 12.16 5.33 23.88
N HIS A 435 10.90 5.74 24.07
CA HIS A 435 10.16 5.52 25.31
C HIS A 435 9.92 4.02 25.57
N ASN A 436 9.61 3.27 24.51
CA ASN A 436 9.31 1.84 24.61
C ASN A 436 10.56 0.96 24.44
N GLY A 437 11.72 1.54 24.16
CA GLY A 437 12.97 0.81 23.93
C GLY A 437 12.84 -0.20 22.80
N VAL A 438 12.16 0.21 21.71
CA VAL A 438 12.01 -0.62 20.49
C VAL A 438 13.26 -0.52 19.64
N ASP A 439 13.92 0.64 19.62
CA ASP A 439 15.22 0.82 19.00
C ASP A 439 16.05 1.83 19.82
N VAL A 440 17.36 1.83 19.60
CA VAL A 440 18.27 2.88 20.06
C VAL A 440 18.36 3.95 18.99
N GLY A 441 18.37 5.22 19.42
CA GLY A 441 18.36 6.33 18.49
C GLY A 441 18.46 7.67 19.19
N GLY A 442 18.30 8.72 18.41
CA GLY A 442 18.45 10.07 18.88
C GLY A 442 18.01 11.12 17.88
N VAL A 443 18.39 12.36 18.17
CA VAL A 443 18.19 13.50 17.29
C VAL A 443 19.51 14.23 17.13
N GLU A 444 19.89 14.48 15.89
CA GLU A 444 20.96 15.40 15.54
C GLU A 444 20.34 16.74 15.17
N ILE A 445 20.83 17.81 15.77
CA ILE A 445 20.43 19.18 15.47
C ILE A 445 21.64 19.84 14.81
N ASP A 446 21.52 20.22 13.55
CA ASP A 446 22.63 20.88 12.83
C ASP A 446 22.82 22.35 13.27
N GLU A 447 23.82 23.02 12.70
CA GLU A 447 24.08 24.46 12.95
C GLU A 447 22.95 25.39 12.51
N SER A 448 22.05 24.89 11.65
CA SER A 448 20.83 25.58 11.19
C SER A 448 19.61 25.21 12.04
N TYR A 449 19.80 24.48 13.14
CA TYR A 449 18.79 23.96 14.04
C TYR A 449 17.81 22.97 13.39
N LEU A 450 18.15 22.39 12.24
CA LEU A 450 17.34 21.36 11.59
C LEU A 450 17.50 20.04 12.35
N PRO A 451 16.41 19.45 12.86
CA PRO A 451 16.50 18.14 13.46
C PRO A 451 16.54 17.05 12.39
N GLN A 452 17.33 16.02 12.67
CA GLN A 452 17.36 14.75 11.96
C GLN A 452 17.26 13.62 12.99
N ILE A 453 16.22 12.82 12.87
CA ILE A 453 16.06 11.61 13.69
C ILE A 453 16.99 10.54 13.11
N PHE A 454 17.72 9.85 13.97
CA PHE A 454 18.51 8.68 13.60
C PHE A 454 18.18 7.52 14.53
N TYR A 455 18.27 6.31 13.97
CA TYR A 455 18.12 5.04 14.68
C TYR A 455 19.42 4.25 14.65
N SER A 456 19.40 2.99 15.08
CA SER A 456 20.55 2.10 14.98
C SER A 456 20.99 1.92 13.52
N PRO A 457 22.30 1.71 13.24
CA PRO A 457 22.81 1.61 11.87
C PRO A 457 22.13 0.54 11.01
N ASP A 458 21.62 -0.54 11.61
CA ASP A 458 20.95 -1.63 10.90
C ASP A 458 19.46 -1.37 10.67
N HIS A 459 18.88 -0.32 11.27
CA HIS A 459 17.42 -0.09 11.27
C HIS A 459 16.84 -0.08 9.86
N GLU A 460 17.42 0.71 8.95
CA GLU A 460 16.94 0.84 7.58
C GLU A 460 16.98 -0.49 6.82
N ASN A 461 18.05 -1.27 6.99
CA ASN A 461 18.19 -2.57 6.35
C ASN A 461 17.16 -3.59 6.90
N ARG A 462 16.95 -3.59 8.23
CA ARG A 462 15.93 -4.43 8.88
C ARG A 462 14.53 -4.06 8.40
N GLN A 463 14.26 -2.76 8.28
CA GLN A 463 12.99 -2.22 7.77
C GLN A 463 12.73 -2.67 6.34
N ALA A 464 13.68 -2.47 5.43
CA ALA A 464 13.57 -2.89 4.04
C ALA A 464 13.36 -4.41 3.90
N THR A 465 14.08 -5.21 4.69
CA THR A 465 13.95 -6.67 4.70
C THR A 465 12.54 -7.10 5.14
N PHE A 466 12.04 -6.51 6.23
CA PHE A 466 10.69 -6.82 6.73
C PHE A 466 9.59 -6.40 5.74
N GLU A 467 9.70 -5.20 5.13
CA GLU A 467 8.76 -4.72 4.13
C GLU A 467 8.70 -5.64 2.90
N ARG A 468 9.85 -6.16 2.47
CA ARG A 468 9.94 -7.10 1.35
C ARG A 468 9.26 -8.44 1.68
N GLU A 469 9.56 -9.03 2.83
CA GLU A 469 8.89 -10.26 3.29
C GLU A 469 7.37 -10.08 3.42
N TYR A 470 6.94 -8.95 3.99
CA TYR A 470 5.53 -8.63 4.11
C TYR A 470 4.84 -8.47 2.75
N ALA A 471 5.47 -7.80 1.79
CA ALA A 471 4.96 -7.67 0.43
C ALA A 471 4.89 -9.02 -0.29
N ARG A 472 5.87 -9.90 -0.08
CA ARG A 472 5.89 -11.26 -0.63
C ARG A 472 4.67 -12.07 -0.19
N TRP A 473 4.35 -12.06 1.10
CA TRP A 473 3.19 -12.79 1.63
C TRP A 473 1.86 -12.28 1.07
N GLN A 474 1.75 -10.96 0.83
CA GLN A 474 0.53 -10.39 0.28
C GLN A 474 0.30 -10.68 -1.20
N LEU A 475 1.39 -10.85 -1.95
CA LEU A 475 1.32 -11.29 -3.34
C LEU A 475 1.12 -12.82 -3.45
N GLY A 476 1.10 -13.56 -2.32
CA GLY A 476 0.93 -15.00 -2.30
C GLY A 476 2.16 -15.78 -2.82
N ILE A 477 3.34 -15.16 -2.88
CA ILE A 477 4.53 -15.78 -3.46
C ILE A 477 5.17 -16.74 -2.45
N GLY A 478 5.22 -18.03 -2.81
CA GLY A 478 5.73 -19.09 -1.94
C GLY A 478 4.79 -19.43 -0.78
N VAL A 479 3.49 -19.22 -1.01
CA VAL A 479 2.40 -19.49 -0.07
C VAL A 479 1.46 -20.50 -0.70
N ILE A 480 1.10 -21.56 0.03
CA ILE A 480 0.07 -22.51 -0.36
C ILE A 480 -1.24 -22.11 0.34
N GLU A 481 -2.18 -21.54 -0.42
CA GLU A 481 -3.44 -21.02 0.14
C GLU A 481 -4.26 -22.09 0.89
N SER A 482 -4.24 -23.35 0.42
CA SER A 482 -4.92 -24.45 1.11
C SER A 482 -4.34 -24.81 2.48
N ASP A 483 -3.11 -24.34 2.77
CA ASP A 483 -2.46 -24.52 4.07
C ASP A 483 -2.63 -23.31 5.00
N ALA A 484 -3.27 -22.24 4.54
CA ALA A 484 -3.59 -21.10 5.38
C ALA A 484 -4.56 -21.50 6.50
N VAL A 485 -4.23 -21.09 7.73
CA VAL A 485 -5.12 -21.25 8.88
C VAL A 485 -5.85 -19.94 9.10
N VAL A 486 -7.11 -19.90 8.68
CA VAL A 486 -7.99 -18.73 8.78
C VAL A 486 -9.21 -19.05 9.64
N GLY A 487 -9.74 -18.05 10.33
CA GLY A 487 -11.03 -18.22 10.99
C GLY A 487 -12.17 -18.32 9.96
N ASP A 488 -13.27 -18.98 10.34
CA ASP A 488 -14.43 -19.15 9.48
C ASP A 488 -15.49 -18.11 9.82
N LEU A 489 -15.52 -17.02 9.04
CA LEU A 489 -16.50 -15.95 9.22
C LEU A 489 -17.94 -16.44 9.08
N ALA A 490 -18.20 -17.37 8.16
CA ALA A 490 -19.57 -17.84 7.91
C ALA A 490 -20.07 -18.68 9.08
N GLU A 491 -19.23 -19.60 9.58
CA GLU A 491 -19.52 -20.39 10.78
C GLU A 491 -19.68 -19.49 12.01
N ASP A 492 -18.79 -18.52 12.20
CA ASP A 492 -18.78 -17.66 13.37
C ASP A 492 -20.01 -16.71 13.41
N LEU A 493 -20.45 -16.20 12.26
CA LEU A 493 -21.66 -15.37 12.18
C LEU A 493 -22.95 -16.14 12.51
N GLU A 494 -22.98 -17.44 12.23
CA GLU A 494 -24.14 -18.29 12.52
C GLU A 494 -24.06 -18.97 13.90
N ASN A 495 -22.94 -18.80 14.63
CA ASN A 495 -22.77 -19.34 15.98
C ASN A 495 -23.75 -18.71 16.98
N PRO A 496 -24.69 -19.49 17.57
CA PRO A 496 -25.73 -18.94 18.44
C PRO A 496 -25.18 -18.32 19.73
N ARG A 497 -24.04 -18.79 20.24
CA ARG A 497 -23.43 -18.22 21.45
C ARG A 497 -22.83 -16.85 21.19
N LEU A 498 -22.12 -16.70 20.07
CA LEU A 498 -21.55 -15.41 19.68
C LEU A 498 -22.67 -14.39 19.41
N ARG A 499 -23.72 -14.80 18.70
CA ARG A 499 -24.91 -13.96 18.46
C ARG A 499 -25.55 -13.50 19.76
N GLN A 500 -25.77 -14.41 20.71
CA GLN A 500 -26.33 -14.07 22.02
C GLN A 500 -25.41 -13.13 22.82
N ALA A 501 -24.10 -13.32 22.77
CA ALA A 501 -23.14 -12.47 23.45
C ALA A 501 -23.17 -11.02 22.92
N PHE A 502 -23.22 -10.85 21.59
CA PHE A 502 -23.36 -9.54 20.95
C PHE A 502 -24.70 -8.87 21.30
N ARG A 503 -25.79 -9.63 21.31
CA ARG A 503 -27.11 -9.14 21.77
C ARG A 503 -27.07 -8.64 23.20
N GLN A 504 -26.40 -9.36 24.09
CA GLN A 504 -26.30 -9.01 25.50
C GLN A 504 -25.47 -7.75 25.74
N ASP A 505 -24.29 -7.65 25.12
CA ASP A 505 -23.32 -6.60 25.43
C ASP A 505 -23.49 -5.33 24.57
N ALA A 506 -23.89 -5.48 23.31
CA ALA A 506 -23.97 -4.40 22.33
C ALA A 506 -25.40 -4.06 21.88
N GLY A 507 -26.37 -4.93 22.14
CA GLY A 507 -27.78 -4.73 21.75
C GLY A 507 -28.11 -5.15 20.31
N PHE A 508 -27.13 -5.58 19.52
CA PHE A 508 -27.28 -6.00 18.12
C PHE A 508 -26.44 -7.25 17.84
N GLU A 509 -26.59 -7.88 16.67
CA GLU A 509 -25.74 -9.00 16.23
C GLU A 509 -24.59 -8.50 15.34
N LEU A 510 -23.43 -9.17 15.38
CA LEU A 510 -22.29 -8.85 14.51
C LEU A 510 -22.69 -8.82 13.03
N LYS A 511 -23.51 -9.79 12.59
CA LYS A 511 -24.02 -9.86 11.21
C LYS A 511 -24.71 -8.55 10.79
N HIS A 512 -25.56 -7.98 11.66
CA HIS A 512 -26.26 -6.73 11.41
C HIS A 512 -25.30 -5.53 11.35
N LEU A 513 -24.27 -5.50 12.21
CA LEU A 513 -23.21 -4.48 12.16
C LEU A 513 -22.45 -4.52 10.82
N LEU A 514 -22.06 -5.73 10.37
CA LEU A 514 -21.34 -5.89 9.10
C LEU A 514 -22.23 -5.51 7.91
N GLN A 515 -23.50 -5.92 7.90
CA GLN A 515 -24.46 -5.53 6.86
C GLN A 515 -24.69 -4.01 6.82
N CYS A 516 -24.77 -3.35 7.96
CA CYS A 516 -24.84 -1.89 8.02
C CYS A 516 -23.60 -1.24 7.37
N LEU A 517 -22.41 -1.76 7.61
CA LEU A 517 -21.19 -1.24 6.98
C LEU A 517 -21.15 -1.51 5.47
N ILE A 518 -21.75 -2.60 5.00
CA ILE A 518 -21.96 -2.85 3.56
C ILE A 518 -22.86 -1.77 2.97
N VAL A 519 -24.03 -1.50 3.59
CA VAL A 519 -24.96 -0.43 3.17
C VAL A 519 -24.24 0.92 3.10
N LEU A 520 -23.46 1.28 4.11
CA LEU A 520 -22.68 2.53 4.15
C LEU A 520 -21.56 2.60 3.12
N SER A 521 -21.01 1.45 2.70
CA SER A 521 -20.01 1.37 1.62
C SER A 521 -20.63 1.37 0.22
N GLN A 522 -21.95 1.17 0.12
CA GLN A 522 -22.71 1.11 -1.12
C GLN A 522 -23.90 2.09 -1.12
N PRO A 523 -23.67 3.38 -0.84
CA PRO A 523 -24.75 4.36 -0.70
C PRO A 523 -25.60 4.54 -1.95
N ILE A 524 -25.10 4.28 -3.15
CA ILE A 524 -25.91 4.39 -4.39
C ILE A 524 -26.83 3.19 -4.51
N ARG A 525 -26.31 1.98 -4.28
CA ARG A 525 -27.09 0.74 -4.36
C ARG A 525 -28.24 0.69 -3.36
N HIS A 526 -28.05 1.32 -2.21
CA HIS A 526 -29.05 1.41 -1.14
C HIS A 526 -29.78 2.76 -1.11
N GLU A 527 -29.78 3.50 -2.21
CA GLU A 527 -30.58 4.74 -2.40
C GLU A 527 -30.28 5.88 -1.40
N LEU A 528 -29.14 5.82 -0.70
CA LEU A 528 -28.62 6.90 0.15
C LEU A 528 -27.99 8.04 -0.69
N ALA A 529 -27.64 7.77 -1.94
CA ALA A 529 -27.09 8.74 -2.89
C ALA A 529 -27.44 8.39 -4.34
N THR A 530 -27.30 9.35 -5.25
CA THR A 530 -27.56 9.16 -6.69
C THR A 530 -26.30 9.09 -7.54
N LYS A 531 -25.15 9.50 -6.99
CA LYS A 531 -23.85 9.54 -7.68
C LYS A 531 -22.70 9.22 -6.72
N PRO A 532 -21.57 8.70 -7.21
CA PRO A 532 -20.39 8.50 -6.38
C PRO A 532 -19.82 9.83 -5.89
N ALA A 533 -19.34 9.86 -4.64
CA ALA A 533 -18.77 11.04 -4.01
C ALA A 533 -17.68 10.65 -3.00
N LEU A 534 -16.79 11.59 -2.69
CA LEU A 534 -15.78 11.41 -1.63
C LEU A 534 -16.37 11.47 -0.23
N SER A 535 -17.56 12.07 -0.05
CA SER A 535 -18.28 12.02 1.21
C SER A 535 -19.79 12.07 0.97
N TYR A 536 -20.52 11.40 1.86
CA TYR A 536 -21.98 11.31 1.87
C TYR A 536 -22.54 11.92 3.14
N VAL A 537 -23.75 12.46 3.07
CA VAL A 537 -24.43 13.08 4.22
C VAL A 537 -25.87 12.64 4.25
N ALA A 538 -26.32 12.18 5.41
CA ALA A 538 -27.72 11.83 5.64
C ALA A 538 -28.07 12.04 7.12
N SER A 539 -29.37 12.13 7.42
CA SER A 539 -29.82 12.13 8.81
C SER A 539 -29.68 10.72 9.40
N SER A 540 -29.56 10.63 10.73
CA SER A 540 -29.56 9.33 11.41
C SER A 540 -30.79 8.50 11.09
N GLN A 541 -31.94 9.14 10.84
CA GLN A 541 -33.20 8.48 10.49
C GLN A 541 -33.16 7.87 9.09
N VAL A 542 -32.60 8.58 8.10
CA VAL A 542 -32.48 8.06 6.72
C VAL A 542 -31.53 6.87 6.67
N ILE A 543 -30.40 6.96 7.40
CA ILE A 543 -29.46 5.84 7.52
C ILE A 543 -30.13 4.66 8.20
N HIS A 544 -30.86 4.89 9.29
CA HIS A 544 -31.64 3.86 9.99
C HIS A 544 -32.63 3.18 9.06
N GLU A 545 -33.41 3.93 8.28
CA GLU A 545 -34.40 3.38 7.35
C GLU A 545 -33.75 2.54 6.24
N ALA A 546 -32.63 3.00 5.67
CA ALA A 546 -31.89 2.25 4.67
C ALA A 546 -31.28 0.95 5.21
N ILE A 547 -30.81 0.96 6.47
CA ILE A 547 -30.34 -0.25 7.16
C ILE A 547 -31.53 -1.17 7.41
N PHE A 548 -32.61 -0.66 8.00
CA PHE A 548 -33.78 -1.46 8.37
C PHE A 548 -34.44 -2.13 7.15
N SER A 549 -34.49 -1.45 6.00
CA SER A 549 -34.99 -2.04 4.74
C SER A 549 -34.06 -3.10 4.14
N SER A 550 -32.76 -3.01 4.43
CA SER A 550 -31.74 -3.90 3.86
C SER A 550 -31.40 -5.10 4.75
N LEU A 551 -31.79 -5.10 6.03
CA LEU A 551 -31.44 -6.13 7.01
C LEU A 551 -32.63 -7.04 7.34
N GLU A 552 -32.59 -8.28 6.84
CA GLU A 552 -33.55 -9.31 7.24
C GLU A 552 -33.39 -9.69 8.73
N GLY A 553 -34.46 -9.57 9.51
CA GLY A 553 -34.50 -10.02 10.91
C GLY A 553 -33.93 -9.02 11.93
N ALA A 554 -33.48 -7.83 11.51
CA ALA A 554 -33.09 -6.77 12.42
C ALA A 554 -34.32 -6.04 13.01
N THR A 555 -34.23 -5.66 14.28
CA THR A 555 -35.24 -4.78 14.89
C THR A 555 -34.89 -3.31 14.68
N SER A 556 -35.87 -2.42 14.84
CA SER A 556 -35.59 -0.97 14.82
C SER A 556 -34.56 -0.55 15.89
N ALA A 557 -34.62 -1.18 17.07
CA ALA A 557 -33.66 -0.93 18.15
C ALA A 557 -32.25 -1.41 17.79
N ASP A 558 -32.11 -2.49 17.01
CA ASP A 558 -30.82 -2.97 16.51
C ASP A 558 -30.17 -1.89 15.64
N CYS A 559 -30.95 -1.34 14.71
CA CYS A 559 -30.46 -0.35 13.75
C CYS A 559 -30.04 0.94 14.46
N GLU A 560 -30.80 1.39 15.47
CA GLU A 560 -30.43 2.54 16.30
C GLU A 560 -29.12 2.30 17.07
N ALA A 561 -28.99 1.14 17.72
CA ALA A 561 -27.79 0.78 18.47
C ALA A 561 -26.56 0.65 17.55
N ILE A 562 -26.72 0.13 16.33
CA ILE A 562 -25.64 0.03 15.34
C ILE A 562 -25.21 1.41 14.86
N VAL A 563 -26.14 2.30 14.48
CA VAL A 563 -25.81 3.66 14.05
C VAL A 563 -25.09 4.41 15.18
N GLN A 564 -25.54 4.26 16.43
CA GLN A 564 -24.84 4.82 17.59
C GLN A 564 -23.44 4.22 17.77
N CYS A 565 -23.29 2.90 17.60
CA CYS A 565 -21.99 2.23 17.69
C CYS A 565 -21.02 2.70 16.59
N LEU A 566 -21.51 2.96 15.38
CA LEU A 566 -20.70 3.42 14.25
C LEU A 566 -20.47 4.94 14.24
N THR A 567 -21.15 5.69 15.10
CA THR A 567 -20.99 7.15 15.23
C THR A 567 -19.80 7.50 16.12
N LEU A 568 -18.92 8.36 15.59
CA LEU A 568 -17.76 8.88 16.28
C LEU A 568 -18.16 9.93 17.33
N SER A 569 -17.68 9.78 18.56
CA SER A 569 -17.95 10.73 19.65
C SER A 569 -16.82 11.75 19.75
N ALA A 570 -17.12 13.02 19.49
CA ALA A 570 -16.14 14.12 19.58
C ALA A 570 -15.50 14.22 20.98
N VAL A 571 -16.27 13.93 22.04
CA VAL A 571 -15.81 14.01 23.43
C VAL A 571 -14.90 12.84 23.80
N ASP A 572 -15.18 11.65 23.27
CA ASP A 572 -14.47 10.44 23.68
C ASP A 572 -13.25 10.11 22.80
N ILE A 573 -12.99 10.85 21.71
CA ILE A 573 -11.78 10.69 20.85
C ILE A 573 -10.49 10.74 21.68
N ARG A 574 -10.42 11.67 22.65
CA ARG A 574 -9.25 11.88 23.52
C ARG A 574 -9.35 11.14 24.85
N ARG A 575 -10.40 10.36 25.08
CA ARG A 575 -10.63 9.69 26.36
C ARG A 575 -10.29 8.21 26.26
N LEU A 576 -9.32 7.77 27.07
CA LEU A 576 -9.00 6.36 27.20
C LEU A 576 -9.89 5.70 28.27
N PRO A 577 -10.31 4.44 28.08
CA PRO A 577 -11.13 3.71 29.04
C PRO A 577 -10.44 3.61 30.40
N GLY A 578 -11.23 3.77 31.46
CA GLY A 578 -10.75 3.80 32.84
C GLY A 578 -10.07 5.10 33.27
N ARG A 579 -10.07 6.14 32.43
CA ARG A 579 -9.59 7.49 32.77
C ARG A 579 -10.74 8.50 32.75
N ASN A 580 -10.74 9.42 33.71
CA ASN A 580 -11.72 10.51 33.81
C ASN A 580 -11.21 11.83 33.21
N THR A 581 -10.01 11.83 32.64
CA THR A 581 -9.34 12.99 32.06
C THR A 581 -9.08 12.76 30.59
N ASP A 582 -9.32 13.79 29.78
CA ASP A 582 -8.95 13.75 28.37
C ASP A 582 -7.43 13.80 28.23
N GLU A 583 -6.91 13.04 27.28
CA GLU A 583 -5.50 13.14 26.88
C GLU A 583 -5.24 14.51 26.23
N SER A 584 -4.00 14.98 26.36
CA SER A 584 -3.58 16.28 25.81
C SER A 584 -3.69 16.37 24.28
N ASP A 585 -3.75 15.22 23.61
CA ASP A 585 -3.91 15.10 22.17
C ASP A 585 -4.70 13.84 21.80
N VAL A 586 -4.96 13.65 20.51
CA VAL A 586 -5.45 12.38 19.96
C VAL A 586 -4.45 11.28 20.32
N PRO A 587 -4.82 10.24 21.08
CA PRO A 587 -3.86 9.30 21.68
C PRO A 587 -3.38 8.23 20.70
N PHE A 588 -2.78 8.61 19.57
CA PHE A 588 -2.35 7.68 18.51
C PHE A 588 -1.34 6.62 18.98
N TRP A 589 -0.63 6.86 20.09
CA TRP A 589 0.27 5.90 20.75
C TRP A 589 -0.46 4.71 21.40
N GLU A 590 -1.78 4.78 21.52
CA GLU A 590 -2.66 3.66 21.88
C GLU A 590 -3.52 3.28 20.68
N HIS A 591 -3.65 1.98 20.39
CA HIS A 591 -4.57 1.51 19.36
C HIS A 591 -5.82 0.88 19.98
N ILE A 592 -5.60 -0.16 20.80
CA ILE A 592 -6.66 -1.02 21.31
C ILE A 592 -7.55 -0.26 22.31
N LYS A 593 -6.98 0.65 23.11
CA LYS A 593 -7.72 1.46 24.09
C LYS A 593 -8.49 2.62 23.48
N ARG A 594 -8.50 2.79 22.16
CA ARG A 594 -9.25 3.86 21.50
C ARG A 594 -10.58 3.34 20.98
N LEU A 595 -11.62 3.43 21.80
CA LEU A 595 -12.97 2.98 21.43
C LEU A 595 -13.62 3.90 20.39
N HIS A 596 -13.29 5.19 20.41
CA HIS A 596 -13.82 6.21 19.51
C HIS A 596 -12.73 6.68 18.54
N ARG A 597 -12.34 5.78 17.63
CA ARG A 597 -11.45 6.07 16.50
C ARG A 597 -12.20 5.96 15.18
N TYR A 598 -11.88 6.83 14.24
CA TYR A 598 -12.60 6.95 12.97
C TYR A 598 -12.61 5.62 12.17
N THR A 599 -11.52 4.86 12.23
CA THR A 599 -11.38 3.60 11.47
C THR A 599 -12.38 2.50 11.82
N ILE A 600 -13.03 2.56 12.98
CA ILE A 600 -14.06 1.57 13.40
C ILE A 600 -15.44 2.21 13.60
N ARG A 601 -15.50 3.54 13.52
CA ARG A 601 -16.70 4.37 13.67
C ARG A 601 -16.73 5.42 12.55
N PRO A 602 -17.13 5.01 11.33
CA PRO A 602 -16.99 5.84 10.14
C PRO A 602 -18.02 6.98 10.03
N LEU A 603 -19.07 6.99 10.87
CA LEU A 603 -20.08 8.05 10.86
C LEU A 603 -19.63 9.21 11.72
N VAL A 604 -19.49 10.40 11.13
CA VAL A 604 -19.03 11.63 11.80
C VAL A 604 -20.19 12.59 11.97
N PRO A 605 -20.43 13.13 13.19
CA PRO A 605 -21.42 14.18 13.39
C PRO A 605 -21.09 15.44 12.58
N ASP A 606 -22.03 15.90 11.77
CA ASP A 606 -21.97 17.12 10.96
C ASP A 606 -23.25 17.94 11.19
N GLY A 607 -23.23 18.77 12.24
CA GLY A 607 -24.43 19.46 12.74
C GLY A 607 -25.50 18.47 13.19
N GLY A 608 -26.68 18.51 12.55
CA GLY A 608 -27.79 17.58 12.79
C GLY A 608 -27.78 16.32 11.90
N MET A 609 -26.74 16.16 11.08
CA MET A 609 -26.59 15.06 10.13
C MET A 609 -25.35 14.21 10.46
N LEU A 610 -25.19 13.11 9.75
CA LEU A 610 -24.01 12.25 9.78
C LEU A 610 -23.33 12.27 8.43
N ARG A 611 -22.00 12.42 8.44
CA ARG A 611 -21.13 12.40 7.26
C ARG A 611 -20.21 11.19 7.30
N TRP A 612 -19.99 10.53 6.17
CA TRP A 612 -19.05 9.42 6.06
C TRP A 612 -18.50 9.29 4.65
N GLY A 613 -17.47 8.47 4.49
CA GLY A 613 -16.96 8.02 3.20
C GLY A 613 -17.21 6.54 2.99
N ALA A 614 -17.50 6.14 1.75
CA ALA A 614 -17.84 4.76 1.40
C ALA A 614 -16.65 3.81 1.55
N GLU A 615 -15.45 4.24 1.17
CA GLU A 615 -14.24 3.42 1.29
C GLU A 615 -13.79 3.31 2.77
N GLY A 616 -13.91 4.37 3.57
CA GLY A 616 -13.75 4.32 5.02
C GLY A 616 -14.72 3.36 5.71
N ALA A 617 -15.99 3.32 5.29
CA ALA A 617 -16.95 2.33 5.77
C ALA A 617 -16.56 0.89 5.37
N SER A 618 -16.07 0.69 4.14
CA SER A 618 -15.53 -0.60 3.68
C SER A 618 -14.31 -1.05 4.50
N ARG A 619 -13.41 -0.13 4.88
CA ARG A 619 -12.28 -0.46 5.75
C ARG A 619 -12.71 -0.77 7.17
N ALA A 620 -13.71 -0.05 7.70
CA ALA A 620 -14.31 -0.38 8.99
C ALA A 620 -14.96 -1.77 8.97
N LEU A 621 -15.67 -2.13 7.89
CA LEU A 621 -16.20 -3.48 7.67
C LEU A 621 -15.09 -4.53 7.78
N HIS A 622 -13.99 -4.34 7.05
CA HIS A 622 -12.86 -5.25 7.08
C HIS A 622 -12.21 -5.35 8.47
N ILE A 623 -12.07 -4.24 9.19
CA ILE A 623 -11.51 -4.25 10.55
C ILE A 623 -12.42 -5.04 11.51
N TRP A 624 -13.74 -4.80 11.46
CA TRP A 624 -14.69 -5.49 12.32
C TRP A 624 -14.78 -6.97 12.02
N SER A 625 -14.92 -7.35 10.74
CA SER A 625 -15.00 -8.76 10.35
C SER A 625 -13.69 -9.49 10.66
N LYS A 626 -12.56 -8.95 10.20
CA LYS A 626 -11.26 -9.61 10.36
C LYS A 626 -10.88 -9.76 11.82
N SER A 627 -11.06 -8.72 12.66
CA SER A 627 -10.68 -8.81 14.08
C SER A 627 -11.40 -9.96 14.77
N VAL A 628 -12.73 -10.06 14.61
CA VAL A 628 -13.53 -11.08 15.29
C VAL A 628 -13.18 -12.48 14.81
N VAL A 629 -13.06 -12.66 13.49
CA VAL A 629 -12.64 -13.93 12.86
C VAL A 629 -11.24 -14.33 13.30
N ASP A 630 -10.38 -13.34 13.57
CA ASP A 630 -9.03 -13.51 14.08
C ASP A 630 -8.99 -13.70 15.60
N GLY A 631 -10.14 -13.84 16.27
CA GLY A 631 -10.21 -14.14 17.70
C GLY A 631 -9.88 -12.96 18.62
N TYR A 632 -10.09 -11.71 18.18
CA TYR A 632 -10.01 -10.53 19.04
C TYR A 632 -11.01 -9.42 18.66
N LEU A 633 -11.24 -8.46 19.55
CA LEU A 633 -12.02 -7.26 19.22
C LEU A 633 -11.13 -6.14 18.67
N PRO A 634 -11.69 -5.26 17.80
CA PRO A 634 -10.91 -4.17 17.22
C PRO A 634 -10.46 -3.14 18.27
N ALA A 635 -11.13 -3.07 19.42
CA ALA A 635 -10.75 -2.25 20.57
C ALA A 635 -11.09 -2.99 21.87
N ASP A 636 -10.57 -2.52 23.00
CA ASP A 636 -10.94 -2.98 24.36
C ASP A 636 -12.35 -2.46 24.71
N LEU A 637 -13.35 -2.94 23.97
CA LEU A 637 -14.75 -2.64 24.17
C LEU A 637 -15.21 -3.31 25.46
N PRO A 638 -16.09 -2.67 26.25
CA PRO A 638 -16.57 -3.23 27.52
C PRO A 638 -17.64 -4.32 27.30
N TRP A 639 -17.30 -5.35 26.52
CA TRP A 639 -18.17 -6.43 26.07
C TRP A 639 -17.65 -7.79 26.58
N PRO A 640 -17.80 -8.09 27.89
CA PRO A 640 -17.20 -9.26 28.52
C PRO A 640 -17.81 -10.60 28.08
N ALA A 641 -19.06 -10.63 27.63
CA ALA A 641 -19.66 -11.83 27.05
C ALA A 641 -19.10 -12.07 25.64
N VAL A 642 -18.97 -11.02 24.83
CA VAL A 642 -18.39 -11.12 23.47
C VAL A 642 -16.92 -11.51 23.55
N GLU A 643 -16.12 -10.88 24.42
CA GLU A 643 -14.69 -11.17 24.58
C GLU A 643 -14.44 -12.66 24.90
N ARG A 644 -15.31 -13.27 25.72
CA ARG A 644 -15.23 -14.69 26.05
C ARG A 644 -15.42 -15.58 24.84
N GLU A 645 -16.45 -15.34 24.03
CA GLU A 645 -16.72 -16.15 22.84
C GLU A 645 -15.66 -15.93 21.75
N VAL A 646 -15.21 -14.69 21.57
CA VAL A 646 -14.14 -14.35 20.61
C VAL A 646 -12.80 -14.99 21.00
N ARG A 647 -12.50 -15.13 22.30
CA ARG A 647 -11.31 -15.86 22.75
C ARG A 647 -11.35 -17.34 22.36
N LEU A 648 -12.52 -17.97 22.32
CA LEU A 648 -12.64 -19.37 21.87
C LEU A 648 -12.29 -19.52 20.39
N ILE A 649 -12.54 -18.50 19.56
CA ILE A 649 -12.10 -18.46 18.16
C ILE A 649 -10.57 -18.48 18.10
N LYS A 650 -9.89 -17.66 18.92
CA LYS A 650 -8.43 -17.66 19.01
C LYS A 650 -7.89 -19.05 19.38
N GLU A 651 -8.47 -19.68 20.39
CA GLU A 651 -8.07 -21.02 20.85
C GLU A 651 -8.32 -22.10 19.78
N ARG A 652 -9.37 -21.96 18.96
CA ARG A 652 -9.62 -22.83 17.79
C ARG A 652 -8.56 -22.64 16.71
N ILE A 653 -8.17 -21.40 16.40
CA ILE A 653 -7.11 -21.08 15.44
C ILE A 653 -5.77 -21.69 15.88
N GLU A 654 -5.40 -21.54 17.16
CA GLU A 654 -4.17 -22.11 17.71
C GLU A 654 -4.15 -23.64 17.54
N LYS A 655 -5.26 -24.33 17.83
CA LYS A 655 -5.36 -25.78 17.61
C LYS A 655 -5.29 -26.18 16.13
N GLN A 656 -5.94 -25.42 15.25
CA GLN A 656 -5.88 -25.67 13.81
C GLN A 656 -4.47 -25.48 13.26
N LEU A 657 -3.70 -24.55 13.83
CA LEU A 657 -2.30 -24.34 13.49
C LEU A 657 -1.45 -25.60 13.77
N GLU A 658 -1.65 -26.24 14.92
CA GLU A 658 -0.98 -27.51 15.24
C GLU A 658 -1.41 -28.65 14.29
N VAL A 659 -2.70 -28.75 13.98
CA VAL A 659 -3.23 -29.74 13.03
C VAL A 659 -2.59 -29.57 11.66
N ARG A 660 -2.62 -28.35 11.12
CA ARG A 660 -2.11 -28.05 9.78
C ARG A 660 -0.60 -28.27 9.71
N THR A 661 0.13 -27.87 10.74
CA THR A 661 1.58 -28.09 10.84
C THR A 661 1.90 -29.59 10.77
N GLU A 662 1.21 -30.43 11.55
CA GLU A 662 1.35 -31.88 11.48
C GLU A 662 1.07 -32.43 10.07
N GLU A 663 -0.01 -31.99 9.42
CA GLU A 663 -0.38 -32.42 8.07
C GLU A 663 0.70 -32.09 7.03
N ILE A 664 1.32 -30.90 7.13
CA ILE A 664 2.40 -30.50 6.24
C ILE A 664 3.63 -31.37 6.48
N PHE A 665 4.08 -31.55 7.74
CA PHE A 665 5.23 -32.43 8.05
C PHE A 665 5.01 -33.87 7.56
N ARG A 666 3.78 -34.40 7.65
CA ARG A 666 3.43 -35.74 7.16
C ARG A 666 3.62 -35.95 5.66
N ARG A 667 3.70 -34.87 4.87
CA ARG A 667 4.05 -34.94 3.44
C ARG A 667 5.52 -35.32 3.22
N PHE A 668 6.38 -35.04 4.19
CA PHE A 668 7.84 -35.19 4.08
C PHE A 668 8.43 -36.31 4.95
N THR A 669 7.75 -36.69 6.04
CA THR A 669 8.15 -37.84 6.89
C THR A 669 6.94 -38.52 7.53
N GLN A 670 7.03 -39.83 7.76
CA GLN A 670 6.00 -40.57 8.50
C GLN A 670 6.14 -40.46 10.02
N TYR A 671 7.29 -39.98 10.51
CA TYR A 671 7.59 -39.89 11.95
C TYR A 671 7.22 -38.51 12.46
N VAL A 672 5.91 -38.28 12.62
CA VAL A 672 5.35 -37.02 13.12
C VAL A 672 4.42 -37.31 14.30
N MET A 673 4.48 -36.48 15.33
CA MET A 673 3.56 -36.55 16.45
C MET A 673 3.21 -35.16 16.99
N ARG A 674 1.90 -34.92 17.16
CA ARG A 674 1.36 -33.67 17.70
C ARG A 674 0.99 -33.79 19.18
N GLY A 675 1.19 -32.73 19.96
CA GLY A 675 0.67 -32.54 21.32
C GLY A 675 1.19 -33.58 22.33
N VAL A 676 2.49 -33.84 22.33
CA VAL A 676 3.09 -34.86 23.22
C VAL A 676 3.66 -34.23 24.48
N ASP A 677 3.09 -34.55 25.63
CA ASP A 677 3.69 -34.25 26.93
C ASP A 677 4.41 -35.50 27.48
N PHE A 678 5.74 -35.47 27.53
CA PHE A 678 6.54 -36.61 27.99
C PHE A 678 6.42 -36.87 29.50
N PHE A 679 6.23 -35.82 30.31
CA PHE A 679 6.06 -35.93 31.76
C PHE A 679 4.77 -36.70 32.09
N HIS A 680 3.66 -36.30 31.46
CA HIS A 680 2.37 -36.95 31.68
C HIS A 680 2.23 -38.30 30.97
N ARG A 681 2.81 -38.46 29.78
CA ARG A 681 2.67 -39.70 29.00
C ARG A 681 3.57 -40.84 29.50
N PHE A 682 4.74 -40.51 30.06
CA PHE A 682 5.72 -41.50 30.52
C PHE A 682 6.15 -41.25 31.98
N PRO A 683 5.22 -41.35 32.95
CA PRO A 683 5.51 -41.02 34.36
C PRO A 683 6.61 -41.87 35.00
N GLY A 684 6.85 -43.09 34.47
CA GLY A 684 7.91 -43.99 34.94
C GLY A 684 9.34 -43.59 34.53
N GLU A 685 9.49 -42.67 33.57
CA GLU A 685 10.80 -42.15 33.17
C GLU A 685 11.29 -41.02 34.08
N HIS A 686 10.40 -40.47 34.92
CA HIS A 686 10.71 -39.35 35.82
C HIS A 686 11.29 -38.11 35.11
N PHE A 687 10.84 -37.86 33.88
CA PHE A 687 11.20 -36.66 33.13
C PHE A 687 10.82 -35.37 33.89
N PRO A 688 11.54 -34.25 33.68
CA PRO A 688 11.08 -32.96 34.16
C PRO A 688 9.84 -32.48 33.39
N ASP A 689 8.96 -31.75 34.07
CA ASP A 689 7.79 -31.12 33.43
C ASP A 689 8.22 -29.88 32.62
N VAL A 690 8.27 -30.07 31.30
CA VAL A 690 8.57 -29.02 30.30
C VAL A 690 7.33 -28.65 29.46
N GLY A 691 6.16 -29.21 29.81
CA GLY A 691 4.93 -29.12 29.02
C GLY A 691 4.93 -30.00 27.77
N ASP A 692 3.89 -29.82 26.96
CA ASP A 692 3.68 -30.51 25.69
C ASP A 692 4.56 -29.95 24.56
N PHE A 693 4.90 -30.82 23.61
CA PHE A 693 5.47 -30.43 22.33
C PHE A 693 4.33 -30.34 21.30
N ASP A 694 4.14 -29.17 20.70
CA ASP A 694 3.04 -28.91 19.76
C ASP A 694 3.15 -29.85 18.55
N VAL A 695 4.31 -29.89 17.87
CA VAL A 695 4.63 -30.90 16.84
C VAL A 695 6.09 -31.36 16.96
N LEU A 696 6.31 -32.66 16.81
CA LEU A 696 7.61 -33.30 16.63
C LEU A 696 7.66 -33.98 15.27
N ALA A 697 8.75 -33.81 14.52
CA ALA A 697 8.98 -34.51 13.26
C ALA A 697 10.42 -35.06 13.19
N TYR A 698 10.62 -36.25 12.65
CA TYR A 698 11.92 -36.91 12.60
C TYR A 698 12.26 -37.49 11.23
N TRP A 699 13.51 -37.29 10.80
CA TRP A 699 14.11 -37.90 9.61
C TRP A 699 15.27 -38.81 10.03
N PRO A 700 15.13 -40.15 9.94
CA PRO A 700 16.16 -41.08 10.39
C PRO A 700 17.43 -41.05 9.53
N PHE A 701 17.28 -40.79 8.22
CA PHE A 701 18.38 -40.77 7.25
C PHE A 701 19.38 -39.65 7.52
N THR A 702 18.88 -38.45 7.78
CA THR A 702 19.69 -37.28 8.14
C THR A 702 19.87 -37.13 9.65
N ASN A 703 19.27 -38.03 10.44
CA ASN A 703 19.20 -37.94 11.90
C ASN A 703 18.72 -36.55 12.36
N THR A 704 17.70 -36.00 11.70
CA THR A 704 17.17 -34.67 11.98
C THR A 704 15.90 -34.75 12.81
N LEU A 705 15.89 -34.15 14.00
CA LEU A 705 14.69 -33.98 14.83
C LEU A 705 14.26 -32.52 14.80
N VAL A 706 13.00 -32.29 14.42
CA VAL A 706 12.38 -30.96 14.41
C VAL A 706 11.41 -30.87 15.58
N THR A 707 11.59 -29.85 16.41
CA THR A 707 10.67 -29.50 17.49
C THR A 707 9.98 -28.19 17.14
N VAL A 708 8.65 -28.21 17.10
CA VAL A 708 7.85 -27.06 16.65
C VAL A 708 7.03 -26.53 17.81
N GLU A 709 7.07 -25.21 17.99
CA GLU A 709 6.11 -24.44 18.78
C GLU A 709 5.15 -23.72 17.82
N CYS A 710 3.86 -24.02 17.94
CA CYS A 710 2.78 -23.37 17.21
C CYS A 710 2.20 -22.24 18.06
N LYS A 711 2.19 -21.02 17.52
CA LYS A 711 1.61 -19.86 18.24
C LYS A 711 0.95 -18.88 17.30
N TYR A 712 -0.19 -18.37 17.76
CA TYR A 712 -0.91 -17.31 17.10
C TYR A 712 -0.86 -16.02 17.94
N ASN A 713 -0.06 -15.06 17.45
CA ASN A 713 0.12 -13.77 18.09
C ASN A 713 -0.69 -12.67 17.41
N LYS A 714 -1.37 -11.85 18.21
CA LYS A 714 -2.11 -10.68 17.73
C LYS A 714 -1.14 -9.68 17.06
N PRO A 715 -1.48 -9.11 15.89
CA PRO A 715 -0.63 -8.13 15.24
C PRO A 715 -0.44 -6.86 16.09
N PRO A 716 0.76 -6.26 16.07
CA PRO A 716 0.99 -4.97 16.73
C PRO A 716 0.46 -3.82 15.87
N PHE A 717 -0.27 -2.89 16.48
CA PHE A 717 -0.85 -1.73 15.78
C PHE A 717 -0.22 -0.39 16.18
N SER A 718 0.69 -0.41 17.16
CA SER A 718 1.43 0.74 17.67
C SER A 718 2.83 0.31 18.13
N VAL A 719 3.75 1.27 18.31
CA VAL A 719 5.09 1.00 18.86
C VAL A 719 4.99 0.36 20.25
N LYS A 720 4.01 0.78 21.04
CA LYS A 720 3.70 0.19 22.35
C LYS A 720 3.26 -1.27 22.23
N ASP A 721 2.40 -1.59 21.28
CA ASP A 721 1.96 -2.97 21.03
C ASP A 721 3.11 -3.83 20.48
N SER A 722 3.99 -3.26 19.66
CA SER A 722 5.21 -3.91 19.19
C SER A 722 6.10 -4.31 20.38
N ARG A 723 6.33 -3.40 21.34
CA ARG A 723 7.04 -3.75 22.58
C ARG A 723 6.34 -4.85 23.37
N ARG A 724 5.01 -4.78 23.54
CA ARG A 724 4.24 -5.81 24.26
C ARG A 724 4.42 -7.18 23.61
N LEU A 725 4.36 -7.24 22.28
CA LEU A 725 4.57 -8.46 21.52
C LEU A 725 6.00 -9.00 21.70
N ARG A 726 7.02 -8.14 21.68
CA ARG A 726 8.39 -8.53 22.01
C ARG A 726 8.47 -9.17 23.39
N ASP A 727 7.95 -8.47 24.41
CA ASP A 727 8.00 -8.92 25.80
C ASP A 727 7.21 -10.24 25.99
N GLU A 728 6.13 -10.45 25.23
CA GLU A 728 5.34 -11.69 25.23
C GLU A 728 6.10 -12.88 24.63
N ILE A 729 6.74 -12.68 23.46
CA ILE A 729 7.48 -13.75 22.77
C ILE A 729 8.82 -14.02 23.46
N PHE A 730 9.64 -12.99 23.64
CA PHE A 730 11.05 -13.09 24.02
C PHE A 730 11.34 -12.78 25.51
N GLY A 731 10.35 -12.28 26.26
CA GLY A 731 10.60 -11.72 27.59
C GLY A 731 11.21 -10.32 27.54
N LYS A 732 11.37 -9.67 28.71
CA LYS A 732 11.96 -8.33 28.79
C LYS A 732 13.45 -8.30 28.48
N ASP A 733 14.14 -9.41 28.77
CA ASP A 733 15.54 -9.68 28.50
C ASP A 733 15.73 -11.20 28.39
N GLU A 734 16.91 -11.64 27.98
CA GLU A 734 17.25 -13.07 27.80
C GLU A 734 17.09 -13.89 29.10
N ALA A 735 17.22 -13.26 30.27
CA ALA A 735 17.08 -13.93 31.57
C ALA A 735 15.61 -13.99 32.05
N ASP A 736 14.69 -13.27 31.40
CA ASP A 736 13.27 -13.23 31.77
C ASP A 736 12.55 -14.53 31.39
N ARG A 737 12.23 -15.32 32.42
CA ARG A 737 11.56 -16.62 32.28
C ARG A 737 10.05 -16.53 32.04
N LYS A 738 9.50 -15.35 31.72
CA LYS A 738 8.06 -15.17 31.49
C LYS A 738 7.65 -15.21 30.01
N GLY A 739 8.58 -14.96 29.08
CA GLY A 739 8.29 -15.01 27.65
C GLY A 739 8.03 -16.43 27.13
N GLN A 740 7.39 -16.55 25.98
CA GLN A 740 7.16 -17.84 25.30
C GLN A 740 8.48 -18.61 25.08
N PHE A 741 9.55 -17.91 24.74
CA PHE A 741 10.89 -18.48 24.54
C PHE A 741 11.48 -19.20 25.76
N SER A 742 11.08 -18.83 26.98
CA SER A 742 11.52 -19.54 28.19
C SER A 742 11.02 -20.99 28.23
N LYS A 743 9.87 -21.28 27.62
CA LYS A 743 9.35 -22.65 27.48
C LYS A 743 10.12 -23.40 26.39
N ILE A 744 10.33 -22.75 25.26
CA ILE A 744 11.09 -23.29 24.13
C ILE A 744 12.52 -23.68 24.57
N ALA A 745 13.21 -22.81 25.31
CA ALA A 745 14.55 -23.11 25.85
C ALA A 745 14.56 -24.34 26.78
N ARG A 746 13.55 -24.49 27.66
CA ARG A 746 13.43 -25.68 28.53
C ARG A 746 13.22 -26.96 27.72
N ARG A 747 12.41 -26.90 26.65
CA ARG A 747 12.19 -28.03 25.75
C ARG A 747 13.46 -28.37 24.94
N ARG A 748 14.23 -27.37 24.53
CA ARG A 748 15.53 -27.55 23.88
C ARG A 748 16.51 -28.30 24.77
N ASP A 749 16.63 -27.89 26.04
CA ASP A 749 17.51 -28.56 26.99
C ASP A 749 17.03 -29.99 27.28
N PHE A 750 15.71 -30.20 27.40
CA PHE A 750 15.10 -31.53 27.51
C PHE A 750 15.46 -32.44 26.34
N VAL A 751 15.34 -31.93 25.10
CA VAL A 751 15.67 -32.69 23.89
C VAL A 751 17.15 -33.04 23.87
N LYS A 752 18.04 -32.09 24.16
CA LYS A 752 19.49 -32.34 24.21
C LYS A 752 19.87 -33.45 25.18
N GLU A 753 19.20 -33.52 26.34
CA GLU A 753 19.48 -34.52 27.37
C GLU A 753 18.83 -35.89 27.08
N HIS A 754 17.62 -35.91 26.53
CA HIS A 754 16.79 -37.13 26.47
C HIS A 754 16.49 -37.62 25.06
N ARG A 755 17.06 -37.01 24.01
CA ARG A 755 16.82 -37.30 22.58
C ARG A 755 16.64 -38.79 22.25
N SER A 756 17.67 -39.60 22.50
CA SER A 756 17.65 -41.03 22.16
C SER A 756 16.52 -41.76 22.86
N ARG A 757 16.30 -41.45 24.15
CA ARG A 757 15.23 -42.06 24.94
C ARG A 757 13.85 -41.64 24.45
N MET A 758 13.67 -40.39 24.04
CA MET A 758 12.43 -39.91 23.43
C MET A 758 12.10 -40.71 22.16
N LEU A 759 13.06 -40.85 21.25
CA LEU A 759 12.87 -41.59 19.99
C LEU A 759 12.48 -43.06 20.25
N GLU A 760 13.12 -43.71 21.21
CA GLU A 760 12.77 -45.08 21.64
C GLU A 760 11.33 -45.18 22.17
N LEU A 761 10.93 -44.27 23.06
CA LEU A 761 9.59 -44.26 23.66
C LEU A 761 8.50 -43.95 22.64
N LEU A 762 8.79 -43.11 21.64
CA LEU A 762 7.92 -42.83 20.51
C LEU A 762 7.89 -43.95 19.47
N LYS A 763 8.73 -44.98 19.61
CA LYS A 763 8.90 -46.09 18.66
C LYS A 763 9.33 -45.62 17.27
N TRP A 764 10.15 -44.56 17.21
CA TRP A 764 10.76 -44.09 15.97
C TRP A 764 12.06 -44.85 15.71
N PRO A 765 12.44 -45.09 14.45
CA PRO A 765 13.61 -45.89 14.12
C PRO A 765 14.90 -45.21 14.58
N PRO A 766 15.97 -45.99 14.81
CA PRO A 766 17.28 -45.43 15.11
C PRO A 766 17.82 -44.63 13.92
N ALA A 767 18.71 -43.69 14.23
CA ALA A 767 19.39 -42.89 13.23
C ALA A 767 20.28 -43.74 12.29
N VAL A 768 20.31 -43.39 11.00
CA VAL A 768 21.22 -44.00 10.03
C VAL A 768 22.63 -43.39 10.12
N VAL A 769 22.71 -42.11 10.51
CA VAL A 769 23.95 -41.35 10.69
C VAL A 769 24.14 -40.99 12.16
N ALA A 770 25.38 -41.00 12.65
CA ALA A 770 25.69 -40.77 14.06
C ALA A 770 25.52 -39.30 14.49
N GLU A 771 25.86 -38.35 13.62
CA GLU A 771 25.69 -36.93 13.89
C GLU A 771 24.21 -36.55 13.78
N GLY A 772 23.68 -35.89 14.81
CA GLY A 772 22.27 -35.48 14.86
C GLY A 772 22.11 -33.99 14.64
N ARG A 773 21.06 -33.60 13.91
CA ARG A 773 20.64 -32.21 13.74
C ARG A 773 19.33 -32.00 14.49
N ASP A 774 19.32 -31.09 15.45
CA ASP A 774 18.09 -30.67 16.13
C ASP A 774 17.72 -29.28 15.62
N VAL A 775 16.52 -29.16 15.05
CA VAL A 775 15.98 -27.92 14.50
C VAL A 775 14.81 -27.48 15.35
N GLU A 776 14.84 -26.23 15.79
CA GLU A 776 13.76 -25.64 16.57
C GLU A 776 12.99 -24.67 15.68
N MET A 777 11.67 -24.83 15.61
CA MET A 777 10.82 -24.00 14.76
C MET A 777 9.74 -23.31 15.57
N TYR A 778 9.46 -22.07 15.21
CA TYR A 778 8.31 -21.31 15.66
C TYR A 778 7.37 -21.11 14.47
N VAL A 779 6.28 -21.88 14.44
CA VAL A 779 5.30 -21.81 13.36
C VAL A 779 4.14 -20.92 13.78
N SER A 780 3.84 -19.91 12.96
CA SER A 780 2.73 -18.99 13.20
C SER A 780 1.87 -18.81 11.97
N ARG A 781 0.69 -18.21 12.15
CA ARG A 781 -0.13 -17.75 11.03
C ARG A 781 0.51 -16.57 10.31
N ASP A 782 1.00 -15.60 11.09
CA ASP A 782 1.59 -14.36 10.62
C ASP A 782 2.95 -14.16 11.29
N LEU A 783 3.94 -13.66 10.54
CA LEU A 783 5.24 -13.25 11.08
C LEU A 783 5.25 -11.75 11.31
N HIS A 784 5.76 -11.34 12.47
CA HIS A 784 5.85 -9.96 12.90
C HIS A 784 7.31 -9.51 12.99
N TRP A 785 7.55 -8.20 13.11
CA TRP A 785 8.88 -7.59 13.17
C TRP A 785 9.89 -8.38 14.03
N TRP A 786 9.52 -8.70 15.27
CA TRP A 786 10.42 -9.38 16.21
C TRP A 786 10.71 -10.84 15.89
N MET A 787 9.94 -11.48 14.99
CA MET A 787 10.22 -12.84 14.52
C MET A 787 11.21 -12.83 13.36
N VAL A 788 11.23 -11.75 12.57
CA VAL A 788 12.21 -11.55 11.50
C VAL A 788 13.51 -10.98 12.07
N HIS A 789 13.40 -10.08 13.05
CA HIS A 789 14.51 -9.43 13.74
C HIS A 789 14.41 -9.63 15.25
N PRO A 790 14.78 -10.82 15.77
CA PRO A 790 14.78 -11.10 17.20
C PRO A 790 15.61 -10.09 18.00
N PRO A 791 15.19 -9.71 19.23
CA PRO A 791 15.90 -8.75 20.06
C PRO A 791 17.26 -9.26 20.56
N TYR A 792 17.50 -10.57 20.49
CA TYR A 792 18.75 -11.25 20.77
C TYR A 792 18.87 -12.50 19.88
N PRO A 793 20.07 -13.03 19.61
CA PRO A 793 20.24 -14.22 18.77
C PRO A 793 19.48 -15.42 19.34
N VAL A 794 18.69 -16.07 18.49
CA VAL A 794 17.97 -17.31 18.83
C VAL A 794 18.22 -18.35 17.73
N PRO A 795 18.33 -19.65 18.06
CA PRO A 795 18.51 -20.71 17.07
C PRO A 795 17.20 -21.16 16.42
N THR A 796 16.10 -20.47 16.71
CA THR A 796 14.74 -20.83 16.28
C THR A 796 14.45 -20.28 14.90
N GLU A 797 13.95 -21.14 14.02
CA GLU A 797 13.48 -20.74 12.70
C GLU A 797 12.01 -20.29 12.76
N PHE A 798 11.72 -19.07 12.32
CA PHE A 798 10.36 -18.51 12.31
C PHE A 798 9.72 -18.69 10.93
N VAL A 799 8.60 -19.42 10.87
CA VAL A 799 7.99 -19.81 9.60
C VAL A 799 6.48 -19.62 9.64
N ARG A 800 5.89 -19.07 8.57
CA ARG A 800 4.44 -19.07 8.40
C ARG A 800 3.95 -20.46 8.02
N VAL A 801 2.84 -20.92 8.60
CA VAL A 801 2.28 -22.25 8.31
C VAL A 801 2.01 -22.46 6.81
N ASP A 802 1.53 -21.42 6.11
CA ASP A 802 1.20 -21.48 4.69
C ASP A 802 2.44 -21.43 3.77
N SER A 803 3.62 -21.13 4.34
CA SER A 803 4.91 -21.13 3.65
C SER A 803 5.80 -22.30 4.12
N LEU A 804 5.33 -23.11 5.08
CA LEU A 804 6.11 -24.18 5.70
C LEU A 804 6.48 -25.28 4.71
N ASP A 805 5.58 -25.61 3.79
CA ASP A 805 5.82 -26.62 2.75
C ASP A 805 6.99 -26.22 1.84
N ASP A 806 7.04 -24.95 1.41
CA ASP A 806 8.11 -24.43 0.58
C ASP A 806 9.43 -24.28 1.37
N TRP A 807 9.36 -23.88 2.64
CA TRP A 807 10.52 -23.87 3.52
C TRP A 807 11.10 -25.29 3.65
N LEU A 808 10.26 -26.30 3.87
CA LEU A 808 10.69 -27.69 3.89
C LEU A 808 11.29 -28.11 2.54
N LYS A 809 10.75 -27.73 1.38
CA LYS A 809 11.41 -28.06 0.09
C LYS A 809 12.79 -27.44 -0.07
N SER A 810 13.00 -26.23 0.45
CA SER A 810 14.28 -25.51 0.33
C SER A 810 15.40 -26.10 1.20
N GLU A 811 15.02 -26.76 2.29
CA GLU A 811 15.94 -27.42 3.20
C GLU A 811 16.22 -28.86 2.72
N ALA A 812 17.47 -29.32 2.84
CA ALA A 812 17.86 -30.65 2.39
C ALA A 812 17.43 -31.73 3.40
N TRP A 813 16.18 -32.23 3.32
CA TRP A 813 15.67 -33.30 4.19
C TRP A 813 15.85 -34.72 3.65
N SER A 814 16.37 -34.86 2.43
CA SER A 814 16.62 -36.16 1.80
C SER A 814 17.92 -36.14 0.97
N GLN A 815 18.85 -37.02 1.36
CA GLN A 815 19.43 -38.00 0.45
C GLN A 815 18.85 -39.37 0.81
#